data_AF-A0A7C2Y1S1-F1
#
_entry.id   AF-A0A7C2Y1S1-F1
#
_cell.length_a   1.000
_cell.length_b   1.000
_cell.length_c   1.000
_cell.angle_alpha   90.00
_cell.angle_beta   90.00
_cell.angle_gamma   90.00
#
_symmetry.space_group_name_H-M   'P 1'
#
loop_
_entity.id
_entity.type
_entity.pdbx_description
1 polymer ?
#
loop_
_entity_poly.entity_id
_entity_poly.type
_entity_poly.pdbx_seq_one_letter_code
_entity_poly.pdbx_strand_id
1 'polypeptide(L)'
;YLRDRLVVARELLTESGSIFVQIGDENVHLVRCLLDEVFGQANGVALINFRKKTMPLGATFLERMGDYLLWYSKDISSAKAKYRQLYLKQDITGDFHWNWYELADGTRRRITKAQIEAGEQTHINARVARLVSMWPPSFSSNAVFRIDLNGKEWWPAEGQCWPTNSVGMQRLIEANRLEPEGQYLRYLLYLDDYDLVKLTTNWQDTIGARDQNYVVETSPTVVERCLLMTTDPGDLVLDPTCGSGTTAYVAEQWGRRWITIDTSRVALALARTRLMAAKFPYYILADSADGIMKEAEITGQVPPAPLPKIDNDIKKGFVYKRVPHITLKSIANNEEIDAIHTKWQEQLEVVRAKLNKLFGKKWEEWEIPREASDQLSVSSNQLSKIEELLAEWWRLRRERQKEIDEAIAKRADAELLYDQPYEDNKRIRVSGPFTAESLSPHRVLSTEEERPSSEVQAQKEPSNGQFETMIIDNLKKAGVQNTRKNERLKFDRLEPFAGTWLHAAGEYTEKDKTKRVAISIGPEHGTVGPELVREAAKEAVRGAGFDLLVVCGFAFDAHAGETAKEFTPELPVRKENRVAEVATVQYGKLPVMLARMNPDLAMGDELLKKTGAGNLFMVFGEPDINIKKHKDGKLVVEIKGVDVYDPTTGQIRSSSTDDIACWFIDTNYNGESFFVRHAYFTGADEPYEKLKRALRAEIDEAAWSALYSTKSRPFELPKTGKIAVKVINHYGDEVLKVYEV
;
A
#
# COMPACT_ATOMS: atom_id res chain seq x y z
N TYR A 1 20.77 19.76 -1.24
CA TYR A 1 20.20 18.55 -0.60
C TYR A 1 18.74 18.30 -0.97
N LEU A 2 17.75 19.07 -0.46
CA LEU A 2 16.33 18.82 -0.79
C LEU A 2 15.99 19.21 -2.23
N ARG A 3 16.50 20.37 -2.69
CA ARG A 3 16.31 20.86 -4.07
C ARG A 3 16.68 19.81 -5.11
N ASP A 4 17.87 19.24 -5.01
CA ASP A 4 18.39 18.27 -6.00
C ASP A 4 17.52 17.01 -6.07
N ARG A 5 17.02 16.54 -4.92
CA ARG A 5 16.05 15.43 -4.88
C ARG A 5 14.72 15.79 -5.49
N LEU A 6 14.21 17.00 -5.26
CA LEU A 6 12.96 17.46 -5.84
C LEU A 6 13.05 17.58 -7.36
N VAL A 7 14.21 18.01 -7.89
CA VAL A 7 14.48 18.06 -9.33
C VAL A 7 14.38 16.65 -9.94
N VAL A 8 15.09 15.68 -9.37
CA VAL A 8 15.03 14.28 -9.82
C VAL A 8 13.61 13.71 -9.67
N ALA A 9 12.95 13.95 -8.55
CA ALA A 9 11.57 13.50 -8.34
C ALA A 9 10.62 14.05 -9.41
N ARG A 10 10.76 15.32 -9.80
CA ARG A 10 9.98 15.92 -10.89
C ARG A 10 10.23 15.26 -12.24
N GLU A 11 11.48 14.90 -12.55
CA GLU A 11 11.83 14.22 -13.80
C GLU A 11 11.25 12.81 -13.87
N LEU A 12 11.22 12.09 -12.73
CA LEU A 12 10.68 10.73 -12.63
C LEU A 12 9.14 10.68 -12.70
N LEU A 13 8.45 11.77 -12.39
CA LEU A 13 6.99 11.83 -12.45
C LEU A 13 6.49 11.78 -13.90
N THR A 14 5.37 11.08 -14.09
CA THR A 14 4.56 11.22 -15.32
C THR A 14 3.93 12.62 -15.38
N GLU A 15 3.46 13.05 -16.55
CA GLU A 15 2.75 14.34 -16.69
C GLU A 15 1.51 14.44 -15.78
N SER A 16 0.83 13.31 -15.55
CA SER A 16 -0.29 13.21 -14.60
C SER A 16 0.11 13.10 -13.13
N GLY A 17 1.41 12.98 -12.86
CA GLY A 17 1.97 12.64 -11.56
C GLY A 17 1.80 13.74 -10.53
N SER A 18 1.74 13.33 -9.27
CA SER A 18 1.67 14.21 -8.11
C SER A 18 2.78 13.88 -7.12
N ILE A 19 3.23 14.90 -6.39
CA ILE A 19 4.12 14.77 -5.24
C ILE A 19 3.44 15.35 -4.01
N PHE A 20 3.59 14.65 -2.89
CA PHE A 20 3.19 15.13 -1.56
C PHE A 20 4.44 15.20 -0.68
N VAL A 21 4.69 16.36 -0.07
CA VAL A 21 5.80 16.54 0.87
C VAL A 21 5.22 16.84 2.25
N GLN A 22 5.42 15.92 3.19
CA GLN A 22 5.08 16.13 4.60
C GLN A 22 6.12 17.00 5.29
N ILE A 23 5.69 18.04 6.00
CA ILE A 23 6.58 18.94 6.71
C ILE A 23 5.88 19.60 7.91
N GLY A 24 6.65 19.88 8.97
CA GLY A 24 6.19 20.67 10.11
C GLY A 24 6.04 22.16 9.77
N ASP A 25 5.47 22.93 10.69
CA ASP A 25 5.27 24.38 10.53
C ASP A 25 6.59 25.15 10.40
N GLU A 26 7.67 24.63 10.98
CA GLU A 26 8.97 25.32 11.06
C GLU A 26 9.58 25.56 9.67
N ASN A 27 9.35 24.63 8.73
CA ASN A 27 10.00 24.63 7.42
C ASN A 27 9.02 24.69 6.25
N VAL A 28 7.70 24.69 6.49
CA VAL A 28 6.69 24.60 5.41
C VAL A 28 6.83 25.69 4.35
N HIS A 29 7.14 26.92 4.77
CA HIS A 29 7.30 28.06 3.87
C HIS A 29 8.60 27.95 3.05
N LEU A 30 9.69 27.44 3.63
CA LEU A 30 10.96 27.23 2.92
C LEU A 30 10.84 26.11 1.89
N VAL A 31 10.21 24.99 2.27
CA VAL A 31 10.00 23.85 1.37
C VAL A 31 9.01 24.21 0.26
N ARG A 32 8.00 25.03 0.56
CA ARG A 32 7.09 25.58 -0.45
C ARG A 32 7.85 26.38 -1.52
N CYS A 33 8.76 27.28 -1.12
CA CYS A 33 9.56 28.04 -2.08
C CYS A 33 10.41 27.13 -3.00
N LEU A 34 11.00 26.06 -2.45
CA LEU A 34 11.76 25.10 -3.25
C LEU A 34 10.87 24.32 -4.23
N LEU A 35 9.66 23.93 -3.82
CA LEU A 35 8.70 23.29 -4.71
C LEU A 35 8.20 24.27 -5.80
N ASP A 36 7.93 25.52 -5.46
CA ASP A 36 7.57 26.56 -6.44
C ASP A 36 8.70 26.79 -7.46
N GLU A 37 9.97 26.75 -7.04
CA GLU A 37 11.12 26.83 -7.95
C GLU A 37 11.21 25.61 -8.87
N VAL A 38 11.05 24.39 -8.35
CA VAL A 38 11.28 23.15 -9.10
C VAL A 38 10.08 22.78 -9.97
N PHE A 39 8.87 22.84 -9.42
CA PHE A 39 7.63 22.45 -10.10
C PHE A 39 6.93 23.62 -10.79
N GLY A 40 7.26 24.86 -10.43
CA GLY A 40 6.54 26.04 -10.86
C GLY A 40 5.36 26.36 -9.93
N GLN A 41 5.22 27.63 -9.56
CA GLN A 41 4.18 28.09 -8.63
C GLN A 41 2.75 27.71 -9.05
N ALA A 42 2.47 27.78 -10.35
CA ALA A 42 1.17 27.45 -10.91
C ALA A 42 0.77 25.98 -10.69
N ASN A 43 1.75 25.08 -10.50
CA ASN A 43 1.52 23.65 -10.31
C ASN A 43 1.30 23.23 -8.85
N GLY A 44 1.29 24.20 -7.91
CA GLY A 44 0.93 23.95 -6.52
C GLY A 44 -0.58 23.75 -6.37
N VAL A 45 -1.00 22.55 -5.96
CA VAL A 45 -2.42 22.13 -5.93
C VAL A 45 -3.07 22.53 -4.61
N ALA A 46 -2.47 22.14 -3.47
CA ALA A 46 -3.04 22.44 -2.16
C ALA A 46 -1.97 22.42 -1.05
N LEU A 47 -2.21 23.19 0.00
CA LEU A 47 -1.59 23.00 1.31
C LEU A 47 -2.63 22.33 2.20
N ILE A 48 -2.34 21.09 2.62
CA ILE A 48 -3.25 20.28 3.42
C ILE A 48 -2.70 20.26 4.84
N ASN A 49 -3.54 20.56 5.83
CA ASN A 49 -3.18 20.43 7.23
C ASN A 49 -3.83 19.17 7.81
N PHE A 50 -3.07 18.37 8.55
CA PHE A 50 -3.59 17.14 9.15
C PHE A 50 -3.16 16.99 10.60
N ARG A 51 -4.07 16.49 11.42
CA ARG A 51 -3.87 16.35 12.86
C ARG A 51 -2.98 15.14 13.18
N LYS A 52 -2.05 15.33 14.14
CA LYS A 52 -1.17 14.26 14.68
C LYS A 52 -1.37 14.02 16.17
N LYS A 53 -1.77 15.03 16.94
CA LYS A 53 -1.99 14.91 18.38
C LYS A 53 -3.47 14.80 18.71
N THR A 54 -3.83 13.86 19.59
CA THR A 54 -5.21 13.72 20.09
C THR A 54 -5.55 14.78 21.12
N MET A 55 -4.59 15.22 21.92
CA MET A 55 -4.78 16.26 22.94
C MET A 55 -3.55 17.17 23.04
N PRO A 56 -3.72 18.41 23.52
CA PRO A 56 -2.60 19.26 23.87
C PRO A 56 -1.70 18.61 24.93
N LEU A 57 -0.40 18.88 24.87
CA LEU A 57 0.61 18.27 25.76
C LEU A 57 1.35 19.31 26.62
N GLY A 58 0.82 20.53 26.71
CA GLY A 58 1.31 21.56 27.62
C GLY A 58 2.35 22.49 27.00
N ALA A 59 2.19 22.85 25.73
CA ALA A 59 3.00 23.92 25.13
C ALA A 59 2.87 25.24 25.93
N THR A 60 3.97 26.01 26.00
CA THR A 60 4.00 27.32 26.69
C THR A 60 3.09 28.36 26.00
N PHE A 61 2.94 28.25 24.67
CA PHE A 61 2.08 29.10 23.85
C PHE A 61 1.01 28.25 23.16
N LEU A 62 0.50 28.68 22.00
CA LEU A 62 -0.47 27.93 21.22
C LEU A 62 0.07 26.55 20.83
N GLU A 63 -0.67 25.51 21.18
CA GLU A 63 -0.28 24.13 20.94
C GLU A 63 -0.36 23.80 19.44
N ARG A 64 0.74 23.23 18.92
CA ARG A 64 0.82 22.73 17.55
C ARG A 64 0.31 21.30 17.50
N MET A 65 -0.81 21.10 16.82
CA MET A 65 -1.59 19.85 16.84
C MET A 65 -1.35 18.92 15.63
N GLY A 66 -0.64 19.38 14.59
CA GLY A 66 -0.52 18.67 13.33
C GLY A 66 0.63 19.15 12.45
N ASP A 67 0.79 18.47 11.32
CA ASP A 67 1.77 18.78 10.27
C ASP A 67 1.02 19.22 8.99
N TYR A 68 1.79 19.54 7.94
CA TYR A 68 1.30 19.92 6.64
C TYR A 68 1.74 18.93 5.55
N LEU A 69 0.94 18.80 4.50
CA LEU A 69 1.32 18.22 3.22
C LEU A 69 1.28 19.30 2.15
N LEU A 70 2.40 19.49 1.47
CA LEU A 70 2.49 20.30 0.26
C LEU A 70 2.21 19.40 -0.94
N TRP A 71 1.10 19.64 -1.64
CA TRP A 71 0.72 18.88 -2.83
C TRP A 71 1.01 19.67 -4.10
N TYR A 72 1.85 19.11 -4.97
CA TYR A 72 2.12 19.62 -6.32
C TYR A 72 1.81 18.54 -7.37
N SER A 73 1.39 19.00 -8.54
CA SER A 73 1.38 18.17 -9.74
C SER A 73 2.61 18.48 -10.61
N LYS A 74 2.99 17.56 -11.50
CA LYS A 74 4.01 17.86 -12.52
C LYS A 74 3.51 18.92 -13.50
N ASP A 75 2.26 18.78 -13.95
CA ASP A 75 1.57 19.72 -14.83
C ASP A 75 0.06 19.75 -14.53
N ILE A 76 -0.36 20.81 -13.81
CA ILE A 76 -1.77 21.01 -13.45
C ILE A 76 -2.64 21.44 -14.64
N SER A 77 -2.02 22.06 -15.64
CA SER A 77 -2.72 22.58 -16.83
C SER A 77 -3.08 21.45 -17.80
N SER A 78 -2.36 20.34 -17.72
CA SER A 78 -2.76 19.12 -18.38
C SER A 78 -4.10 18.63 -17.81
N ALA A 79 -5.05 18.31 -18.69
CA ALA A 79 -6.30 17.63 -18.31
C ALA A 79 -6.08 16.21 -17.71
N LYS A 80 -4.84 15.89 -17.29
CA LYS A 80 -4.37 14.57 -16.90
C LYS A 80 -3.87 14.52 -15.45
N ALA A 81 -3.75 15.63 -14.73
CA ALA A 81 -3.44 15.55 -13.30
C ALA A 81 -4.49 14.67 -12.60
N LYS A 82 -4.06 13.53 -12.07
CA LYS A 82 -4.98 12.56 -11.48
C LYS A 82 -5.52 13.13 -10.17
N TYR A 83 -6.84 13.31 -10.11
CA TYR A 83 -7.54 13.64 -8.88
C TYR A 83 -8.85 12.87 -8.76
N ARG A 84 -9.03 12.22 -7.61
CA ARG A 84 -10.26 11.55 -7.18
C ARG A 84 -10.72 12.21 -5.90
N GLN A 85 -11.93 12.77 -5.92
CA GLN A 85 -12.54 13.31 -4.71
C GLN A 85 -12.83 12.16 -3.75
N LEU A 86 -12.24 12.22 -2.55
CA LEU A 86 -12.59 11.33 -1.46
C LEU A 86 -13.74 11.91 -0.65
N TYR A 87 -14.50 11.04 -0.02
CA TYR A 87 -15.67 11.40 0.76
C TYR A 87 -15.54 10.87 2.18
N LEU A 88 -16.09 11.61 3.13
CA LEU A 88 -16.26 11.18 4.52
C LEU A 88 -17.74 11.06 4.80
N LYS A 89 -18.09 10.18 5.75
CA LYS A 89 -19.45 10.14 6.26
C LYS A 89 -19.77 11.45 6.99
N GLN A 90 -20.94 12.01 6.73
CA GLN A 90 -21.40 13.22 7.40
C GLN A 90 -21.66 12.94 8.88
N ASP A 91 -20.97 13.67 9.76
CA ASP A 91 -21.31 13.74 11.17
C ASP A 91 -22.30 14.88 11.39
N ILE A 92 -23.49 14.54 11.89
CA ILE A 92 -24.58 15.48 12.18
C ILE A 92 -24.70 15.80 13.67
N THR A 93 -23.82 15.26 14.51
CA THR A 93 -23.92 15.38 15.97
C THR A 93 -23.91 16.85 16.39
N GLY A 94 -25.00 17.30 17.02
CA GLY A 94 -25.14 18.67 17.48
C GLY A 94 -25.49 19.69 16.39
N ASP A 95 -25.70 19.27 15.14
CA ASP A 95 -26.16 20.16 14.07
C ASP A 95 -27.67 20.40 14.18
N PHE A 96 -28.04 21.62 14.58
CA PHE A 96 -29.42 22.03 14.78
C PHE A 96 -30.28 22.03 13.50
N HIS A 97 -29.68 21.93 12.31
CA HIS A 97 -30.44 21.84 11.07
C HIS A 97 -31.04 20.45 10.84
N TRP A 98 -30.37 19.38 11.28
CA TRP A 98 -30.82 17.99 11.15
C TRP A 98 -31.82 17.63 12.25
N ASN A 99 -32.90 18.40 12.33
CA ASN A 99 -33.85 18.36 13.45
C ASN A 99 -35.20 17.74 13.09
N TRP A 100 -35.34 17.11 11.92
CA TRP A 100 -36.52 16.34 11.55
C TRP A 100 -36.20 14.86 11.51
N TYR A 101 -37.21 14.03 11.78
CA TYR A 101 -37.14 12.61 11.50
C TYR A 101 -38.50 12.07 11.05
N GLU A 102 -38.47 11.07 10.17
CA GLU A 102 -39.64 10.36 9.67
C GLU A 102 -39.61 8.91 10.13
N LEU A 103 -40.65 8.53 10.87
CA LEU A 103 -40.87 7.18 11.38
C LEU A 103 -41.29 6.23 10.24
N ALA A 104 -41.19 4.92 10.47
CA ALA A 104 -41.56 3.90 9.48
C ALA A 104 -43.03 3.94 9.03
N ASP A 105 -43.91 4.58 9.81
CA ASP A 105 -45.31 4.83 9.45
C ASP A 105 -45.50 6.06 8.55
N GLY A 106 -44.42 6.80 8.25
CA GLY A 106 -44.39 8.05 7.49
C GLY A 106 -44.71 9.29 8.34
N THR A 107 -44.83 9.16 9.67
CA THR A 107 -45.07 10.31 10.55
C THR A 107 -43.79 11.08 10.77
N ARG A 108 -43.85 12.39 10.56
CA ARG A 108 -42.74 13.32 10.75
C ARG A 108 -42.80 13.99 12.12
N ARG A 109 -41.65 14.10 12.77
CA ARG A 109 -41.50 14.77 14.07
C ARG A 109 -40.23 15.59 14.08
N ARG A 110 -40.16 16.54 15.02
CA ARG A 110 -38.97 17.33 15.28
C ARG A 110 -38.21 16.79 16.49
N ILE A 111 -36.89 16.83 16.39
CA ILE A 111 -35.96 16.58 17.48
C ILE A 111 -35.83 17.87 18.27
N THR A 112 -35.98 17.80 19.60
CA THR A 112 -35.85 18.99 20.44
C THR A 112 -34.38 19.39 20.57
N LYS A 113 -34.14 20.67 20.85
CA LYS A 113 -32.78 21.20 21.04
C LYS A 113 -31.97 20.42 22.08
N ALA A 114 -32.58 20.05 23.21
CA ALA A 114 -31.92 19.29 24.26
C ALA A 114 -31.51 17.87 23.80
N GLN A 115 -32.34 17.22 22.97
CA GLN A 115 -32.01 15.91 22.40
C GLN A 115 -30.88 16.00 21.37
N ILE A 116 -30.83 17.09 20.60
CA ILE A 116 -29.72 17.39 19.67
C ILE A 116 -28.41 17.57 20.44
N GLU A 117 -28.44 18.36 21.52
CA GLU A 117 -27.29 18.58 22.40
C GLU A 117 -26.83 17.28 23.10
N ALA A 118 -27.75 16.35 23.36
CA ALA A 118 -27.46 15.01 23.86
C ALA A 118 -27.01 14.02 22.78
N GLY A 119 -26.97 14.43 21.51
CA GLY A 119 -26.54 13.58 20.39
C GLY A 119 -27.56 12.54 19.94
N GLU A 120 -28.82 12.62 20.35
CA GLU A 120 -29.85 11.61 20.03
C GLU A 120 -30.12 11.50 18.52
N GLN A 121 -29.80 12.54 17.73
CA GLN A 121 -29.99 12.57 16.27
C GLN A 121 -29.35 11.37 15.56
N THR A 122 -28.23 10.85 16.07
CA THR A 122 -27.50 9.73 15.46
C THR A 122 -28.00 8.35 15.90
N HIS A 123 -28.91 8.30 16.88
CA HIS A 123 -29.43 7.08 17.50
C HIS A 123 -30.93 6.85 17.24
N ILE A 124 -31.58 7.75 16.51
CA ILE A 124 -32.98 7.60 16.13
C ILE A 124 -33.11 6.48 15.10
N ASN A 125 -33.94 5.48 15.41
CA ASN A 125 -34.32 4.42 14.47
C ASN A 125 -35.39 4.90 13.48
N ALA A 126 -35.08 5.96 12.73
CA ALA A 126 -35.98 6.63 11.79
C ALA A 126 -35.15 7.42 10.74
N ARG A 127 -35.76 7.88 9.65
CA ARG A 127 -35.06 8.65 8.62
C ARG A 127 -34.86 10.09 9.09
N VAL A 128 -33.62 10.48 9.37
CA VAL A 128 -33.28 11.85 9.78
C VAL A 128 -33.31 12.78 8.56
N ALA A 129 -33.81 13.99 8.75
CA ALA A 129 -33.98 14.99 7.70
C ALA A 129 -33.72 16.41 8.20
N ARG A 130 -33.57 17.32 7.24
CA ARG A 130 -33.55 18.77 7.45
C ARG A 130 -34.43 19.46 6.42
N LEU A 131 -34.90 20.65 6.79
CA LEU A 131 -35.56 21.54 5.84
C LEU A 131 -34.54 22.46 5.17
N VAL A 132 -34.68 22.62 3.87
CA VAL A 132 -33.82 23.46 3.03
C VAL A 132 -34.68 24.49 2.28
N SER A 133 -34.15 25.69 2.10
CA SER A 133 -34.81 26.72 1.31
C SER A 133 -35.00 26.28 -0.13
N MET A 134 -36.16 26.58 -0.70
CA MET A 134 -36.46 26.30 -2.11
C MET A 134 -36.10 27.46 -3.05
N TRP A 135 -35.31 28.43 -2.57
CA TRP A 135 -34.94 29.59 -3.35
C TRP A 135 -33.74 29.26 -4.23
N PRO A 136 -33.88 29.28 -5.57
CA PRO A 136 -32.75 29.09 -6.44
C PRO A 136 -31.81 30.31 -6.40
N PRO A 137 -30.53 30.13 -6.75
CA PRO A 137 -29.58 31.24 -6.82
C PRO A 137 -29.92 32.25 -7.92
N SER A 138 -30.75 31.88 -8.89
CA SER A 138 -31.16 32.73 -10.02
C SER A 138 -32.67 32.81 -10.13
N PHE A 139 -33.19 34.03 -10.27
CA PHE A 139 -34.62 34.28 -10.49
C PHE A 139 -35.06 33.88 -11.90
N SER A 140 -36.25 33.29 -12.00
CA SER A 140 -36.94 32.99 -13.27
C SER A 140 -38.41 33.32 -13.14
N SER A 141 -38.91 34.23 -13.97
CA SER A 141 -40.34 34.60 -14.01
C SER A 141 -41.25 33.42 -14.38
N ASN A 142 -40.75 32.48 -15.19
CA ASN A 142 -41.49 31.28 -15.58
C ASN A 142 -41.63 30.27 -14.42
N ALA A 143 -40.85 30.43 -13.35
CA ALA A 143 -40.93 29.61 -12.14
C ALA A 143 -41.74 30.29 -11.02
N VAL A 144 -42.56 31.29 -11.36
CA VAL A 144 -43.49 31.94 -10.44
C VAL A 144 -44.91 31.49 -10.78
N PHE A 145 -45.37 30.44 -10.11
CA PHE A 145 -46.69 29.87 -10.32
C PHE A 145 -47.27 29.31 -9.02
N ARG A 146 -48.58 29.13 -9.00
CA ARG A 146 -49.33 28.57 -7.88
C ARG A 146 -49.12 27.05 -7.78
N ILE A 147 -48.95 26.55 -6.57
CA ILE A 147 -48.92 25.11 -6.27
C ILE A 147 -49.99 24.79 -5.23
N ASP A 148 -50.70 23.69 -5.41
CA ASP A 148 -51.59 23.13 -4.40
C ASP A 148 -50.86 22.03 -3.63
N LEU A 149 -50.83 22.12 -2.31
CA LEU A 149 -50.37 21.04 -1.44
C LEU A 149 -51.42 20.82 -0.36
N ASN A 150 -52.04 19.64 -0.38
CA ASN A 150 -53.09 19.22 0.56
C ASN A 150 -54.27 20.21 0.63
N GLY A 151 -54.70 20.74 -0.52
CA GLY A 151 -55.82 21.69 -0.63
C GLY A 151 -55.50 23.12 -0.18
N LYS A 152 -54.23 23.42 0.10
CA LYS A 152 -53.75 24.77 0.39
C LYS A 152 -52.88 25.28 -0.75
N GLU A 153 -53.14 26.52 -1.15
CA GLU A 153 -52.35 27.20 -2.18
C GLU A 153 -51.05 27.77 -1.61
N TRP A 154 -49.96 27.58 -2.35
CA TRP A 154 -48.62 28.08 -2.04
C TRP A 154 -48.06 28.87 -3.21
N TRP A 155 -47.44 29.99 -2.88
CA TRP A 155 -46.68 30.85 -3.79
C TRP A 155 -45.23 30.91 -3.33
N PRO A 156 -44.26 31.13 -4.25
CA PRO A 156 -42.90 31.40 -3.83
C PRO A 156 -42.88 32.72 -3.03
N ALA A 157 -41.86 32.88 -2.18
CA ALA A 157 -41.69 34.12 -1.42
C ALA A 157 -41.57 35.34 -2.37
N GLU A 158 -41.94 36.52 -1.89
CA GLU A 158 -41.84 37.75 -2.67
C GLU A 158 -40.39 37.95 -3.19
N GLY A 159 -40.27 38.25 -4.49
CA GLY A 159 -38.97 38.39 -5.15
C GLY A 159 -38.21 37.07 -5.41
N GLN A 160 -38.81 35.91 -5.09
CA GLN A 160 -38.25 34.58 -5.34
C GLN A 160 -39.07 33.81 -6.37
N CYS A 161 -38.53 32.70 -6.86
CA CYS A 161 -39.23 31.75 -7.72
C CYS A 161 -39.00 30.31 -7.23
N TRP A 162 -39.76 29.35 -7.76
CA TRP A 162 -39.53 27.94 -7.50
C TRP A 162 -38.21 27.45 -8.11
N PRO A 163 -37.59 26.40 -7.55
CA PRO A 163 -36.32 25.86 -8.06
C PRO A 163 -36.49 25.01 -9.33
N THR A 164 -37.73 24.70 -9.71
CA THR A 164 -38.08 23.91 -10.90
C THR A 164 -39.44 24.35 -11.46
N ASN A 165 -39.84 23.78 -12.61
CA ASN A 165 -41.12 24.05 -13.27
C ASN A 165 -42.31 23.37 -12.55
N SER A 166 -43.53 23.61 -13.03
CA SER A 166 -44.75 23.08 -12.40
C SER A 166 -44.79 21.55 -12.33
N VAL A 167 -44.34 20.87 -13.39
CA VAL A 167 -44.24 19.41 -13.44
C VAL A 167 -43.25 18.88 -12.40
N GLY A 168 -42.07 19.50 -12.32
CA GLY A 168 -41.05 19.12 -11.33
C GLY A 168 -41.52 19.36 -9.89
N MET A 169 -42.28 20.43 -9.66
CA MET A 169 -42.89 20.70 -8.36
C MET A 169 -43.97 19.68 -8.01
N GLN A 170 -44.77 19.25 -8.98
CA GLN A 170 -45.75 18.17 -8.78
C GLN A 170 -45.07 16.85 -8.38
N ARG A 171 -43.96 16.49 -9.04
CA ARG A 171 -43.16 15.31 -8.66
C ARG A 171 -42.60 15.39 -7.25
N LEU A 172 -42.21 16.59 -6.80
CA LEU A 172 -41.78 16.78 -5.40
C LEU A 172 -42.91 16.55 -4.40
N ILE A 173 -44.16 16.90 -4.76
CA ILE A 173 -45.35 16.61 -3.94
C ILE A 173 -45.58 15.10 -3.90
N GLU A 174 -45.60 14.45 -5.06
CA GLU A 174 -45.87 13.01 -5.20
C GLU A 174 -44.80 12.15 -4.51
N ALA A 175 -43.53 12.60 -4.55
CA ALA A 175 -42.41 12.01 -3.82
C ALA A 175 -42.39 12.39 -2.33
N ASN A 176 -43.37 13.16 -1.86
CA ASN A 176 -43.49 13.59 -0.47
C ASN A 176 -42.26 14.36 0.04
N ARG A 177 -41.63 15.21 -0.79
CA ARG A 177 -40.40 15.94 -0.46
C ARG A 177 -40.59 17.41 -0.09
N LEU A 178 -41.83 17.83 0.18
CA LEU A 178 -42.16 19.20 0.55
C LEU A 178 -42.78 19.23 1.94
N GLU A 179 -42.36 20.21 2.75
CA GLU A 179 -42.86 20.41 4.11
C GLU A 179 -43.15 21.90 4.35
N PRO A 180 -44.35 22.25 4.85
CA PRO A 180 -44.67 23.60 5.29
C PRO A 180 -43.81 24.09 6.48
N GLU A 181 -43.27 25.30 6.39
CA GLU A 181 -42.62 26.00 7.51
C GLU A 181 -43.15 27.44 7.60
N GLY A 182 -44.12 27.65 8.49
CA GLY A 182 -44.81 28.93 8.59
C GLY A 182 -45.58 29.24 7.30
N GLN A 183 -45.19 30.32 6.62
CA GLN A 183 -45.77 30.74 5.33
C GLN A 183 -45.00 30.25 4.11
N TYR A 184 -43.89 29.52 4.30
CA TYR A 184 -43.05 29.05 3.21
C TYR A 184 -43.15 27.53 3.05
N LEU A 185 -42.96 27.09 1.82
CA LEU A 185 -42.75 25.67 1.52
C LEU A 185 -41.24 25.40 1.48
N ARG A 186 -40.80 24.33 2.15
CA ARG A 186 -39.40 23.91 2.23
C ARG A 186 -39.21 22.55 1.58
N TYR A 187 -38.01 22.33 1.07
CA TYR A 187 -37.59 21.01 0.61
C TYR A 187 -37.17 20.17 1.81
N LEU A 188 -37.67 18.94 1.88
CA LEU A 188 -37.29 17.95 2.87
C LEU A 188 -36.13 17.11 2.32
N LEU A 189 -34.94 17.35 2.85
CA LEU A 189 -33.72 16.61 2.53
C LEU A 189 -33.47 15.57 3.61
N TYR A 190 -33.45 14.28 3.25
CA TYR A 190 -33.07 13.22 4.18
C TYR A 190 -31.55 13.07 4.23
N LEU A 191 -31.03 12.58 5.35
CA LEU A 191 -29.61 12.28 5.50
C LEU A 191 -29.20 11.13 4.58
N ASP A 192 -30.09 10.15 4.37
CA ASP A 192 -29.86 9.01 3.49
C ASP A 192 -30.00 9.33 1.99
N ASP A 193 -30.44 10.55 1.63
CA ASP A 193 -30.40 11.03 0.25
C ASP A 193 -28.95 11.22 -0.24
N TYR A 194 -28.06 11.60 0.68
CA TYR A 194 -26.62 11.75 0.45
C TYR A 194 -25.89 11.95 1.80
N ASP A 195 -25.37 10.88 2.39
CA ASP A 195 -24.76 10.88 3.74
C ASP A 195 -23.25 11.18 3.74
N LEU A 196 -22.76 11.82 2.66
CA LEU A 196 -21.35 12.04 2.40
C LEU A 196 -20.99 13.52 2.33
N VAL A 197 -19.80 13.85 2.82
CA VAL A 197 -19.16 15.16 2.65
C VAL A 197 -17.83 15.01 1.92
N LYS A 198 -17.50 15.98 1.07
CA LYS A 198 -16.21 16.00 0.36
C LYS A 198 -15.08 16.18 1.36
N LEU A 199 -14.04 15.36 1.26
CA LEU A 199 -12.79 15.57 1.96
C LEU A 199 -12.16 16.89 1.46
N THR A 200 -11.83 17.78 2.39
CA THR A 200 -11.21 19.09 2.11
C THR A 200 -9.75 19.11 2.57
N THR A 201 -9.08 20.25 2.51
CA THR A 201 -7.67 20.39 2.92
C THR A 201 -7.42 20.31 4.43
N ASN A 202 -8.49 20.27 5.24
CA ASN A 202 -8.39 20.26 6.70
C ASN A 202 -8.75 18.87 7.27
N TRP A 203 -7.74 18.06 7.55
CA TRP A 203 -7.89 16.68 8.03
C TRP A 203 -7.81 16.61 9.56
N GLN A 204 -8.94 16.86 10.22
CA GLN A 204 -9.04 16.86 11.69
C GLN A 204 -9.25 15.48 12.31
N ASP A 205 -9.64 14.51 11.48
CA ASP A 205 -9.94 13.14 11.86
C ASP A 205 -8.70 12.22 11.88
N THR A 206 -7.57 12.69 11.33
CA THR A 206 -6.31 11.96 11.40
C THR A 206 -5.67 12.08 12.77
N ILE A 207 -4.83 11.11 13.10
CA ILE A 207 -3.99 11.10 14.30
C ILE A 207 -2.60 10.55 13.93
N GLY A 208 -1.61 10.79 14.77
CA GLY A 208 -0.29 10.18 14.63
C GLY A 208 -0.37 8.65 14.62
N ALA A 209 0.64 8.00 14.02
CA ALA A 209 0.70 6.55 13.99
C ALA A 209 0.65 5.98 15.43
N ARG A 210 -0.24 5.02 15.65
CA ARG A 210 -0.31 4.25 16.90
C ARG A 210 0.71 3.12 16.83
N ASP A 211 1.31 2.76 17.97
CA ASP A 211 2.29 1.66 18.09
C ASP A 211 3.44 1.77 17.07
N GLN A 212 4.09 2.94 17.05
CA GLN A 212 5.15 3.24 16.10
C GLN A 212 6.29 2.21 16.18
N ASN A 213 6.59 1.58 15.04
CA ASN A 213 7.73 0.66 14.92
C ASN A 213 9.05 1.41 14.68
N TYR A 214 8.96 2.71 14.42
CA TYR A 214 10.08 3.60 14.12
C TYR A 214 9.80 5.00 14.65
N VAL A 215 10.84 5.72 15.08
CA VAL A 215 10.75 7.02 15.76
C VAL A 215 9.93 8.05 14.99
N VAL A 216 10.00 7.99 13.65
CA VAL A 216 9.23 8.87 12.76
C VAL A 216 8.38 8.01 11.83
N GLU A 217 7.16 7.71 12.25
CA GLU A 217 6.19 6.96 11.46
C GLU A 217 4.91 7.78 11.21
N THR A 218 4.57 7.96 9.93
CA THR A 218 3.33 8.60 9.49
C THR A 218 2.17 7.62 9.52
N SER A 219 0.99 8.12 9.87
CA SER A 219 -0.24 7.32 9.93
C SER A 219 -0.66 6.82 8.54
N PRO A 220 -1.04 5.53 8.40
CA PRO A 220 -1.50 4.96 7.13
C PRO A 220 -2.62 5.78 6.46
N THR A 221 -3.58 6.31 7.22
CA THR A 221 -4.72 7.07 6.69
C THR A 221 -4.29 8.32 5.92
N VAL A 222 -3.22 8.99 6.36
CA VAL A 222 -2.69 10.20 5.69
C VAL A 222 -2.14 9.83 4.32
N VAL A 223 -1.33 8.76 4.27
CA VAL A 223 -0.73 8.28 3.01
C VAL A 223 -1.78 7.69 2.08
N GLU A 224 -2.75 6.96 2.63
CA GLU A 224 -3.88 6.40 1.89
C GLU A 224 -4.65 7.47 1.13
N ARG A 225 -4.97 8.59 1.79
CA ARG A 225 -5.65 9.72 1.13
C ARG A 225 -4.84 10.25 -0.04
N CYS A 226 -3.55 10.50 0.15
CA CYS A 226 -2.68 10.99 -0.92
C CYS A 226 -2.68 10.02 -2.12
N LEU A 227 -2.54 8.72 -1.86
CA LEU A 227 -2.51 7.70 -2.89
C LEU A 227 -3.85 7.55 -3.62
N LEU A 228 -4.96 7.42 -2.88
CA LEU A 228 -6.28 7.25 -3.48
C LEU A 228 -6.71 8.49 -4.27
N MET A 229 -6.35 9.70 -3.83
CA MET A 229 -6.62 10.91 -4.59
C MET A 229 -5.87 10.95 -5.93
N THR A 230 -4.63 10.43 -6.01
CA THR A 230 -3.73 10.74 -7.14
C THR A 230 -3.24 9.55 -7.95
N THR A 231 -3.63 8.32 -7.59
CA THR A 231 -3.16 7.09 -8.27
C THR A 231 -4.29 6.11 -8.57
N ASP A 232 -4.15 5.33 -9.63
CA ASP A 232 -4.95 4.15 -9.93
C ASP A 232 -4.28 2.87 -9.41
N PRO A 233 -5.04 1.79 -9.18
CA PRO A 233 -4.46 0.46 -9.03
C PRO A 233 -3.49 0.14 -10.18
N GLY A 234 -2.34 -0.44 -9.85
CA GLY A 234 -1.25 -0.74 -10.78
C GLY A 234 -0.28 0.42 -11.09
N ASP A 235 -0.59 1.66 -10.68
CA ASP A 235 0.36 2.78 -10.76
C ASP A 235 1.58 2.54 -9.86
N LEU A 236 2.69 3.24 -10.16
CA LEU A 236 3.92 3.19 -9.39
C LEU A 236 4.00 4.36 -8.40
N VAL A 237 4.28 4.06 -7.14
CA VAL A 237 4.51 5.01 -6.05
C VAL A 237 6.00 5.00 -5.68
N LEU A 238 6.62 6.17 -5.55
CA LEU A 238 8.00 6.31 -5.07
C LEU A 238 8.00 7.03 -3.73
N ASP A 239 8.61 6.41 -2.72
CA ASP A 239 8.91 7.04 -1.43
C ASP A 239 10.43 7.02 -1.19
N PRO A 240 11.14 8.14 -1.43
CA PRO A 240 12.59 8.20 -1.30
C PRO A 240 13.07 8.38 0.16
N THR A 241 12.17 8.42 1.14
CA THR A 241 12.45 8.64 2.57
C THR A 241 11.53 7.78 3.43
N CYS A 242 11.59 6.47 3.24
CA CYS A 242 10.46 5.63 3.61
C CYS A 242 10.33 5.26 5.08
N GLY A 243 11.39 5.39 5.89
CA GLY A 243 11.37 4.98 7.28
C GLY A 243 10.90 3.53 7.44
N SER A 244 9.87 3.31 8.27
CA SER A 244 9.29 1.97 8.49
C SER A 244 8.44 1.41 7.33
N GLY A 245 8.41 2.08 6.18
CA GLY A 245 7.77 1.57 4.96
C GLY A 245 6.26 1.72 4.92
N THR A 246 5.68 2.72 5.60
CA THR A 246 4.23 2.99 5.56
C THR A 246 3.71 3.17 4.13
N THR A 247 4.42 3.93 3.29
CA THR A 247 3.99 4.17 1.91
C THR A 247 3.95 2.90 1.08
N ALA A 248 4.98 2.05 1.19
CA ALA A 248 4.99 0.74 0.54
C ALA A 248 3.84 -0.14 1.03
N TYR A 249 3.59 -0.19 2.34
CA TYR A 249 2.50 -0.96 2.93
C TYR A 249 1.13 -0.51 2.41
N VAL A 250 0.88 0.80 2.39
CA VAL A 250 -0.40 1.36 1.92
C VAL A 250 -0.55 1.21 0.40
N ALA A 251 0.51 1.45 -0.37
CA ALA A 251 0.52 1.20 -1.81
C ALA A 251 0.18 -0.26 -2.12
N GLU A 252 0.83 -1.20 -1.43
CA GLU A 252 0.55 -2.63 -1.55
C GLU A 252 -0.90 -2.94 -1.20
N GLN A 253 -1.43 -2.46 -0.07
CA GLN A 253 -2.83 -2.64 0.35
C GLN A 253 -3.81 -2.24 -0.75
N TRP A 254 -3.53 -1.12 -1.41
CA TRP A 254 -4.39 -0.55 -2.42
C TRP A 254 -4.05 -1.03 -3.84
N GLY A 255 -3.17 -2.03 -4.01
CA GLY A 255 -2.87 -2.63 -5.30
C GLY A 255 -2.04 -1.75 -6.23
N ARG A 256 -1.23 -0.84 -5.67
CA ARG A 256 -0.23 -0.04 -6.40
C ARG A 256 1.12 -0.73 -6.31
N ARG A 257 1.95 -0.51 -7.32
CA ARG A 257 3.38 -0.86 -7.27
C ARG A 257 4.11 0.21 -6.46
N TRP A 258 5.22 -0.16 -5.84
CA TRP A 258 5.98 0.78 -5.02
C TRP A 258 7.49 0.59 -5.20
N ILE A 259 8.22 1.69 -5.00
CA ILE A 259 9.67 1.75 -4.77
C ILE A 259 9.86 2.58 -3.51
N THR A 260 10.64 2.05 -2.58
CA THR A 260 10.85 2.65 -1.26
C THR A 260 12.34 2.69 -0.98
N ILE A 261 12.86 3.82 -0.49
CA ILE A 261 14.29 4.04 -0.31
C ILE A 261 14.52 4.65 1.08
N ASP A 262 15.55 4.18 1.77
CA ASP A 262 16.05 4.80 2.98
C ASP A 262 17.57 4.62 3.08
N THR A 263 18.26 5.58 3.67
CA THR A 263 19.69 5.47 3.96
C THR A 263 19.96 4.61 5.20
N SER A 264 18.97 4.47 6.09
CA SER A 264 19.08 3.69 7.32
C SER A 264 18.78 2.21 7.06
N ARG A 265 19.76 1.34 7.34
CA ARG A 265 19.56 -0.12 7.32
C ARG A 265 18.49 -0.59 8.31
N VAL A 266 18.34 0.11 9.45
CA VAL A 266 17.31 -0.19 10.45
C VAL A 266 15.92 0.06 9.87
N ALA A 267 15.71 1.21 9.23
CA ALA A 267 14.46 1.54 8.56
C ALA A 267 14.10 0.49 7.49
N LEU A 268 15.06 0.13 6.63
CA LEU A 268 14.86 -0.90 5.60
C LEU A 268 14.55 -2.29 6.19
N ALA A 269 15.21 -2.68 7.29
CA ALA A 269 14.93 -3.96 7.96
C ALA A 269 13.50 -4.00 8.53
N LEU A 270 13.04 -2.90 9.14
CA LEU A 270 11.68 -2.76 9.64
C LEU A 270 10.65 -2.76 8.50
N ALA A 271 10.87 -1.97 7.45
CA ALA A 271 10.01 -1.92 6.27
C ALA A 271 9.88 -3.31 5.62
N ARG A 272 11.00 -4.01 5.43
CA ARG A 272 11.02 -5.39 4.92
C ARG A 272 10.19 -6.33 5.79
N THR A 273 10.40 -6.30 7.11
CA THR A 273 9.69 -7.17 8.06
C THR A 273 8.19 -6.88 8.04
N ARG A 274 7.80 -5.59 8.03
CA ARG A 274 6.42 -5.14 7.94
C ARG A 274 5.74 -5.68 6.69
N LEU A 275 6.37 -5.54 5.53
CA LEU A 275 5.83 -6.02 4.26
C LEU A 275 5.77 -7.55 4.19
N MET A 276 6.79 -8.26 4.69
CA MET A 276 6.79 -9.73 4.70
C MET A 276 5.70 -10.33 5.61
N ALA A 277 5.37 -9.66 6.71
CA ALA A 277 4.36 -10.12 7.65
C ALA A 277 2.93 -9.64 7.33
N ALA A 278 2.79 -8.71 6.38
CA ALA A 278 1.50 -8.08 6.06
C ALA A 278 0.53 -9.06 5.37
N LYS A 279 -0.75 -8.91 5.74
CA LYS A 279 -1.88 -9.51 5.04
C LYS A 279 -2.80 -8.38 4.60
N PHE A 280 -3.33 -8.50 3.40
CA PHE A 280 -4.20 -7.51 2.80
C PHE A 280 -5.51 -8.16 2.36
N PRO A 281 -6.61 -7.39 2.35
CA PRO A 281 -7.82 -7.82 1.68
C PRO A 281 -7.55 -8.05 0.18
N TYR A 282 -8.29 -9.00 -0.39
CA TYR A 282 -8.36 -9.19 -1.83
C TYR A 282 -9.57 -8.40 -2.36
N TYR A 283 -9.33 -7.40 -3.20
CA TYR A 283 -10.40 -6.63 -3.82
C TYR A 283 -10.82 -7.26 -5.14
N ILE A 284 -12.13 -7.24 -5.41
CA ILE A 284 -12.69 -7.76 -6.66
C ILE A 284 -12.22 -6.86 -7.82
N LEU A 285 -11.45 -7.45 -8.75
CA LEU A 285 -10.98 -6.75 -9.94
C LEU A 285 -12.16 -6.45 -10.87
N ALA A 286 -12.22 -5.23 -11.41
CA ALA A 286 -13.26 -4.86 -12.38
C ALA A 286 -13.22 -5.75 -13.63
N ASP A 287 -12.02 -6.16 -14.04
CA ASP A 287 -11.77 -7.08 -15.16
C ASP A 287 -11.64 -8.53 -14.72
N SER A 288 -12.61 -9.00 -13.94
CA SER A 288 -12.75 -10.41 -13.58
C SER A 288 -14.18 -10.86 -13.83
N ALA A 289 -14.41 -12.17 -13.93
CA ALA A 289 -15.77 -12.70 -14.07
C ALA A 289 -16.67 -12.24 -12.90
N ASP A 290 -16.16 -12.37 -11.66
CA ASP A 290 -16.84 -11.92 -10.45
C ASP A 290 -17.07 -10.41 -10.46
N GLY A 291 -16.10 -9.63 -10.96
CA GLY A 291 -16.20 -8.18 -11.08
C GLY A 291 -17.28 -7.72 -12.06
N ILE A 292 -17.34 -8.32 -13.25
CA ILE A 292 -18.35 -8.00 -14.27
C ILE A 292 -19.76 -8.33 -13.73
N MET A 293 -19.90 -9.46 -13.04
CA MET A 293 -21.16 -9.85 -12.41
C MET A 293 -21.55 -8.89 -11.29
N LYS A 294 -20.60 -8.49 -10.43
CA LYS A 294 -20.85 -7.57 -9.32
C LYS A 294 -21.21 -6.17 -9.81
N GLU A 295 -20.54 -5.69 -10.86
CA GLU A 295 -20.82 -4.40 -11.48
C GLU A 295 -22.24 -4.37 -12.10
N ALA A 296 -22.64 -5.45 -12.77
CA ALA A 296 -23.98 -5.62 -13.31
C ALA A 296 -25.06 -5.63 -12.19
N GLU A 297 -24.80 -6.33 -11.09
CA GLU A 297 -25.67 -6.34 -9.90
C GLU A 297 -25.86 -4.94 -9.32
N ILE A 298 -24.77 -4.19 -9.11
CA ILE A 298 -24.80 -2.84 -8.51
C ILE A 298 -25.53 -1.84 -9.42
N THR A 299 -25.34 -1.96 -10.73
CA THR A 299 -25.96 -1.06 -11.72
C THR A 299 -27.37 -1.48 -12.13
N GLY A 300 -27.85 -2.64 -11.66
CA GLY A 300 -29.12 -3.22 -12.08
C GLY A 300 -29.18 -3.56 -13.57
N GLN A 301 -28.02 -3.80 -14.20
CA GLN A 301 -27.90 -4.17 -15.60
C GLN A 301 -27.77 -5.69 -15.74
N VAL A 302 -28.18 -6.23 -16.89
CA VAL A 302 -27.94 -7.65 -17.20
C VAL A 302 -26.47 -7.80 -17.64
N PRO A 303 -25.70 -8.73 -17.04
CA PRO A 303 -24.31 -8.92 -17.42
C PRO A 303 -24.19 -9.39 -18.88
N PRO A 304 -23.13 -8.98 -19.60
CA PRO A 304 -22.93 -9.35 -20.99
C PRO A 304 -22.77 -10.86 -21.17
N ALA A 305 -23.45 -11.42 -22.17
CA ALA A 305 -23.35 -12.82 -22.56
C ALA A 305 -23.07 -12.92 -24.08
N PRO A 306 -21.89 -13.41 -24.51
CA PRO A 306 -20.79 -13.95 -23.70
C PRO A 306 -20.02 -12.87 -22.93
N LEU A 307 -19.29 -13.28 -21.88
CA LEU A 307 -18.39 -12.37 -21.15
C LEU A 307 -17.30 -11.81 -22.07
N PRO A 308 -16.88 -10.55 -21.89
CA PRO A 308 -15.74 -9.98 -22.59
C PRO A 308 -14.44 -10.71 -22.21
N LYS A 309 -13.36 -10.42 -22.94
CA LYS A 309 -12.03 -10.96 -22.65
C LYS A 309 -11.58 -10.50 -21.26
N ILE A 310 -11.33 -11.46 -20.38
CA ILE A 310 -10.88 -11.26 -19.00
C ILE A 310 -9.37 -11.46 -18.96
N ASP A 311 -8.62 -10.41 -18.59
CA ASP A 311 -7.17 -10.46 -18.40
C ASP A 311 -6.78 -10.44 -16.91
N ASN A 312 -7.73 -10.18 -16.00
CA ASN A 312 -7.49 -9.93 -14.57
C ASN A 312 -6.44 -8.83 -14.36
N ASP A 313 -6.48 -7.79 -15.20
CA ASP A 313 -5.52 -6.69 -15.14
C ASP A 313 -5.90 -5.70 -14.04
N ILE A 314 -5.06 -5.62 -13.00
CA ILE A 314 -5.25 -4.68 -11.89
C ILE A 314 -5.35 -3.23 -12.34
N LYS A 315 -4.75 -2.87 -13.49
CA LYS A 315 -4.82 -1.50 -14.04
C LYS A 315 -6.22 -1.10 -14.52
N LYS A 316 -7.12 -2.07 -14.73
CA LYS A 316 -8.53 -1.81 -15.01
C LYS A 316 -9.33 -1.49 -13.73
N GLY A 317 -8.68 -1.54 -12.57
CA GLY A 317 -9.24 -1.12 -11.28
C GLY A 317 -10.02 -2.21 -10.55
N PHE A 318 -10.73 -1.79 -9.50
CA PHE A 318 -11.60 -2.64 -8.69
C PHE A 318 -13.07 -2.31 -8.95
N VAL A 319 -13.96 -3.17 -8.47
CA VAL A 319 -15.38 -2.82 -8.31
C VAL A 319 -15.53 -2.03 -7.01
N TYR A 320 -16.08 -0.82 -7.10
CA TYR A 320 -16.21 0.11 -5.98
C TYR A 320 -17.66 0.31 -5.56
N LYS A 321 -17.88 0.57 -4.27
CA LYS A 321 -19.18 0.98 -3.77
C LYS A 321 -19.60 2.32 -4.40
N ARG A 322 -20.90 2.43 -4.67
CA ARG A 322 -21.54 3.65 -5.19
C ARG A 322 -22.58 4.14 -4.21
N VAL A 323 -22.61 5.45 -3.99
CA VAL A 323 -23.63 6.10 -3.16
C VAL A 323 -24.45 7.03 -4.04
N PRO A 324 -25.76 6.82 -4.17
CA PRO A 324 -26.64 7.74 -4.88
C PRO A 324 -26.59 9.13 -4.24
N HIS A 325 -26.54 10.16 -5.06
CA HIS A 325 -26.66 11.55 -4.64
C HIS A 325 -28.03 12.07 -5.08
N ILE A 326 -29.02 11.85 -4.21
CA ILE A 326 -30.40 12.27 -4.47
C ILE A 326 -30.49 13.78 -4.28
N THR A 327 -30.88 14.48 -5.34
CA THR A 327 -31.04 15.94 -5.34
C THR A 327 -32.47 16.31 -5.71
N LEU A 328 -32.88 17.54 -5.39
CA LEU A 328 -34.17 18.07 -5.86
C LEU A 328 -34.30 17.92 -7.39
N LYS A 329 -33.20 18.10 -8.13
CA LYS A 329 -33.15 17.96 -9.58
C LYS A 329 -33.37 16.52 -10.04
N SER A 330 -32.80 15.52 -9.35
CA SER A 330 -33.00 14.10 -9.73
C SER A 330 -34.45 13.67 -9.56
N ILE A 331 -35.15 14.21 -8.56
CA ILE A 331 -36.58 13.94 -8.32
C ILE A 331 -37.44 14.69 -9.34
N ALA A 332 -37.23 16.00 -9.52
CA ALA A 332 -38.06 16.84 -10.39
C ALA A 332 -38.02 16.40 -11.88
N ASN A 333 -36.95 15.73 -12.31
CA ASN A 333 -36.80 15.25 -13.69
C ASN A 333 -37.09 13.74 -13.86
N ASN A 334 -37.57 13.05 -12.82
CA ASN A 334 -37.87 11.63 -12.89
C ASN A 334 -39.32 11.36 -13.29
N GLU A 335 -39.53 11.05 -14.57
CA GLU A 335 -40.85 10.70 -15.13
C GLU A 335 -41.42 9.39 -14.60
N GLU A 336 -40.60 8.49 -14.03
CA GLU A 336 -41.09 7.23 -13.44
C GLU A 336 -41.99 7.49 -12.22
N ILE A 337 -41.79 8.61 -11.52
CA ILE A 337 -42.62 9.02 -10.38
C ILE A 337 -44.08 9.15 -10.82
N ASP A 338 -44.34 9.79 -11.97
CA ASP A 338 -45.68 10.03 -12.50
C ASP A 338 -46.42 8.69 -12.73
N ALA A 339 -45.72 7.71 -13.33
CA ALA A 339 -46.26 6.40 -13.64
C ALA A 339 -46.52 5.56 -12.38
N ILE A 340 -45.56 5.55 -11.44
CA ILE A 340 -45.69 4.85 -10.16
C ILE A 340 -46.83 5.47 -9.36
N HIS A 341 -46.87 6.80 -9.25
CA HIS A 341 -47.90 7.51 -8.52
C HIS A 341 -49.29 7.17 -9.07
N THR A 342 -49.47 7.24 -10.39
CA THR A 342 -50.75 6.90 -11.05
C THR A 342 -51.19 5.46 -10.77
N LYS A 343 -50.29 4.48 -10.96
CA LYS A 343 -50.54 3.05 -10.70
C LYS A 343 -51.05 2.79 -9.28
N TRP A 344 -50.43 3.41 -8.28
CA TRP A 344 -50.83 3.23 -6.89
C TRP A 344 -52.04 4.08 -6.50
N GLN A 345 -52.21 5.24 -7.11
CA GLN A 345 -53.36 6.10 -6.87
C GLN A 345 -54.66 5.39 -7.24
N GLU A 346 -54.70 4.68 -8.37
CA GLU A 346 -55.88 3.90 -8.78
C GLU A 346 -56.31 2.87 -7.72
N GLN A 347 -55.34 2.23 -7.06
CA GLN A 347 -55.61 1.26 -5.99
C GLN A 347 -56.05 1.95 -4.69
N LEU A 348 -55.40 3.06 -4.34
CA LEU A 348 -55.73 3.86 -3.17
C LEU A 348 -57.16 4.40 -3.28
N GLU A 349 -57.56 4.94 -4.43
CA GLU A 349 -58.92 5.46 -4.66
C GLU A 349 -60.02 4.45 -4.38
N VAL A 350 -59.80 3.17 -4.70
CA VAL A 350 -60.76 2.09 -4.38
C VAL A 350 -60.91 1.92 -2.88
N VAL A 351 -59.82 2.00 -2.12
CA VAL A 351 -59.85 1.91 -0.65
C VAL A 351 -60.44 3.19 -0.04
N ARG A 352 -60.08 4.37 -0.56
CA ARG A 352 -60.63 5.67 -0.16
C ARG A 352 -62.14 5.71 -0.30
N ALA A 353 -62.68 5.26 -1.43
CA ALA A 353 -64.12 5.22 -1.68
C ALA A 353 -64.85 4.31 -0.68
N LYS A 354 -64.25 3.16 -0.31
CA LYS A 354 -64.78 2.26 0.73
C LYS A 354 -64.76 2.92 2.11
N LEU A 355 -63.65 3.56 2.48
CA LEU A 355 -63.51 4.29 3.75
C LEU A 355 -64.53 5.43 3.83
N ASN A 356 -64.61 6.30 2.82
CA ASN A 356 -65.56 7.41 2.76
C ASN A 356 -67.01 6.94 2.89
N LYS A 357 -67.37 5.83 2.25
CA LYS A 357 -68.70 5.23 2.38
C LYS A 357 -69.00 4.73 3.79
N LEU A 358 -68.02 4.10 4.46
CA LEU A 358 -68.19 3.57 5.82
C LEU A 358 -68.27 4.68 6.87
N PHE A 359 -67.49 5.74 6.70
CA PHE A 359 -67.46 6.88 7.63
C PHE A 359 -68.54 7.94 7.34
N GLY A 360 -69.24 7.86 6.21
CA GLY A 360 -70.17 8.89 5.77
C GLY A 360 -69.51 10.25 5.53
N LYS A 361 -68.20 10.25 5.25
CA LYS A 361 -67.37 11.42 5.00
C LYS A 361 -66.90 11.44 3.55
N LYS A 362 -66.35 12.58 3.12
CA LYS A 362 -65.71 12.76 1.82
C LYS A 362 -64.28 13.24 2.05
N TRP A 363 -63.48 12.36 2.64
CA TRP A 363 -62.08 12.65 2.89
C TRP A 363 -61.27 12.64 1.61
N GLU A 364 -60.40 13.63 1.50
CA GLU A 364 -59.29 13.63 0.56
C GLU A 364 -58.14 12.73 1.04
N GLU A 365 -57.16 12.47 0.18
CA GLU A 365 -56.05 11.54 0.47
C GLU A 365 -55.31 11.88 1.78
N TRP A 366 -55.04 13.17 2.01
CA TRP A 366 -54.32 13.65 3.19
C TRP A 366 -55.17 13.71 4.46
N GLU A 367 -56.49 13.47 4.38
CA GLU A 367 -57.42 13.56 5.50
C GLU A 367 -57.75 12.19 6.14
N ILE A 368 -57.32 11.09 5.52
CA ILE A 368 -57.56 9.74 6.03
C ILE A 368 -56.82 9.55 7.37
N PRO A 369 -57.52 9.18 8.46
CA PRO A 369 -56.90 9.04 9.77
C PRO A 369 -55.97 7.81 9.83
N ARG A 370 -55.03 7.80 10.79
CA ARG A 370 -54.14 6.64 11.02
C ARG A 370 -54.81 5.52 11.81
N GLU A 371 -55.68 5.89 12.73
CA GLU A 371 -56.39 4.97 13.62
C GLU A 371 -57.89 5.20 13.51
N ALA A 372 -58.68 4.18 13.81
CA ALA A 372 -60.11 4.34 13.96
C ALA A 372 -60.37 5.19 15.22
N SER A 373 -61.12 6.29 15.09
CA SER A 373 -61.42 7.15 16.24
C SER A 373 -62.41 6.48 17.19
N ASP A 374 -62.15 6.57 18.50
CA ASP A 374 -63.07 6.15 19.59
C ASP A 374 -64.45 6.84 19.53
N GLN A 375 -64.59 7.93 18.77
CA GLN A 375 -65.84 8.68 18.64
C GLN A 375 -66.82 8.10 17.60
N LEU A 376 -66.49 6.98 16.95
CA LEU A 376 -67.38 6.31 16.01
C LEU A 376 -68.41 5.44 16.76
N SER A 377 -69.68 5.82 16.69
CA SER A 377 -70.80 5.00 17.17
C SER A 377 -71.09 3.85 16.19
N VAL A 378 -70.13 2.93 16.00
CA VAL A 378 -70.22 1.81 15.04
C VAL A 378 -70.20 0.46 15.75
N SER A 379 -70.82 -0.56 15.12
CA SER A 379 -70.80 -1.92 15.65
C SER A 379 -69.38 -2.52 15.60
N SER A 380 -69.06 -3.46 16.50
CA SER A 380 -67.72 -4.07 16.60
C SER A 380 -67.24 -4.70 15.27
N ASN A 381 -68.16 -5.28 14.48
CA ASN A 381 -67.86 -5.83 13.15
C ASN A 381 -67.59 -4.76 12.08
N GLN A 382 -68.13 -3.55 12.24
CA GLN A 382 -67.82 -2.42 11.36
C GLN A 382 -66.49 -1.77 11.75
N LEU A 383 -66.17 -1.73 13.05
CA LEU A 383 -64.90 -1.22 13.55
C LEU A 383 -63.71 -2.04 13.03
N SER A 384 -63.76 -3.37 13.15
CA SER A 384 -62.69 -4.24 12.63
C SER A 384 -62.48 -4.08 11.12
N LYS A 385 -63.57 -3.95 10.36
CA LYS A 385 -63.51 -3.72 8.91
C LYS A 385 -62.91 -2.34 8.56
N ILE A 386 -63.15 -1.33 9.38
CA ILE A 386 -62.55 -0.01 9.24
C ILE A 386 -61.04 -0.09 9.52
N GLU A 387 -60.64 -0.76 10.60
CA GLU A 387 -59.24 -0.94 10.97
C GLU A 387 -58.46 -1.69 9.88
N GLU A 388 -59.04 -2.76 9.31
CA GLU A 388 -58.46 -3.49 8.17
C GLU A 388 -58.26 -2.59 6.95
N LEU A 389 -59.26 -1.77 6.60
CA LEU A 389 -59.16 -0.87 5.44
C LEU A 389 -58.18 0.28 5.68
N LEU A 390 -58.08 0.80 6.91
CA LEU A 390 -57.09 1.81 7.29
C LEU A 390 -55.67 1.23 7.24
N ALA A 391 -55.48 0.02 7.78
CA ALA A 391 -54.20 -0.68 7.70
C ALA A 391 -53.78 -0.92 6.25
N GLU A 392 -54.73 -1.33 5.40
CA GLU A 392 -54.51 -1.52 3.97
C GLU A 392 -54.16 -0.22 3.24
N TRP A 393 -54.91 0.86 3.49
CA TRP A 393 -54.62 2.19 2.93
C TRP A 393 -53.19 2.64 3.24
N TRP A 394 -52.79 2.58 4.51
CA TRP A 394 -51.46 3.01 4.93
C TRP A 394 -50.36 2.05 4.48
N ARG A 395 -50.65 0.75 4.30
CA ARG A 395 -49.74 -0.20 3.68
C ARG A 395 -49.47 0.18 2.22
N LEU A 396 -50.53 0.40 1.42
CA LEU A 396 -50.41 0.80 0.02
C LEU A 396 -49.68 2.14 -0.13
N ARG A 397 -49.95 3.13 0.74
CA ARG A 397 -49.22 4.41 0.76
C ARG A 397 -47.72 4.23 1.01
N ARG A 398 -47.34 3.35 1.94
CA ARG A 398 -45.92 3.03 2.20
C ARG A 398 -45.26 2.31 1.04
N GLU A 399 -45.97 1.38 0.40
CA GLU A 399 -45.47 0.67 -0.77
C GLU A 399 -45.28 1.61 -1.97
N ARG A 400 -46.22 2.54 -2.20
CA ARG A 400 -46.07 3.61 -3.19
C ARG A 400 -44.83 4.45 -2.93
N GLN A 401 -44.66 4.95 -1.69
CA GLN A 401 -43.50 5.78 -1.34
C GLN A 401 -42.19 4.99 -1.51
N LYS A 402 -42.17 3.72 -1.12
CA LYS A 402 -41.00 2.84 -1.28
C LYS A 402 -40.62 2.67 -2.76
N GLU A 403 -41.59 2.39 -3.63
CA GLU A 403 -41.34 2.25 -5.08
C GLU A 403 -40.85 3.58 -5.69
N ILE A 404 -41.40 4.73 -5.25
CA ILE A 404 -40.92 6.06 -5.65
C ILE A 404 -39.47 6.31 -5.19
N ASP A 405 -39.15 6.04 -3.91
CA ASP A 405 -37.81 6.24 -3.36
C ASP A 405 -36.77 5.33 -4.06
N GLU A 406 -37.13 4.08 -4.39
CA GLU A 406 -36.31 3.16 -5.18
C GLU A 406 -36.07 3.69 -6.60
N ALA A 407 -37.11 4.22 -7.27
CA ALA A 407 -36.98 4.83 -8.59
C ALA A 407 -36.11 6.10 -8.57
N ILE A 408 -36.22 6.92 -7.53
CA ILE A 408 -35.37 8.10 -7.32
C ILE A 408 -33.91 7.67 -7.15
N ALA A 409 -33.63 6.70 -6.28
CA ALA A 409 -32.28 6.23 -6.02
C ALA A 409 -31.63 5.61 -7.27
N LYS A 410 -32.40 4.87 -8.08
CA LYS A 410 -31.93 4.24 -9.32
C LYS A 410 -31.52 5.25 -10.40
N ARG A 411 -32.22 6.40 -10.48
CA ARG A 411 -31.99 7.43 -11.50
C ARG A 411 -31.07 8.56 -11.02
N ALA A 412 -30.74 8.60 -9.73
CA ALA A 412 -29.82 9.57 -9.19
C ALA A 412 -28.39 9.33 -9.70
N ASP A 413 -27.64 10.41 -9.92
CA ASP A 413 -26.20 10.33 -10.13
C ASP A 413 -25.57 9.67 -8.89
N ALA A 414 -24.52 8.88 -9.08
CA ALA A 414 -23.87 8.17 -7.99
C ALA A 414 -22.40 8.55 -7.88
N GLU A 415 -21.95 8.76 -6.65
CA GLU A 415 -20.55 8.99 -6.32
C GLU A 415 -19.85 7.64 -6.12
N LEU A 416 -18.67 7.50 -6.74
CA LEU A 416 -17.86 6.30 -6.64
C LEU A 416 -16.85 6.44 -5.49
N LEU A 417 -16.84 5.47 -4.56
CA LEU A 417 -16.01 5.50 -3.37
C LEU A 417 -14.73 4.70 -3.58
N TYR A 418 -13.65 5.38 -3.98
CA TYR A 418 -12.36 4.76 -4.29
C TYR A 418 -11.66 4.11 -3.08
N ASP A 419 -12.05 4.50 -1.87
CA ASP A 419 -11.65 3.95 -0.58
C ASP A 419 -12.54 2.78 -0.12
N GLN A 420 -13.57 2.41 -0.89
CA GLN A 420 -14.50 1.31 -0.56
C GLN A 420 -14.68 0.33 -1.73
N PRO A 421 -13.60 -0.36 -2.18
CA PRO A 421 -13.73 -1.49 -3.10
C PRO A 421 -14.42 -2.67 -2.43
N TYR A 422 -15.09 -3.50 -3.22
CA TYR A 422 -15.68 -4.75 -2.72
C TYR A 422 -14.58 -5.79 -2.46
N GLU A 423 -14.61 -6.40 -1.28
CA GLU A 423 -13.69 -7.43 -0.85
C GLU A 423 -14.20 -8.84 -1.18
N ASP A 424 -13.29 -9.72 -1.63
CA ASP A 424 -13.49 -11.17 -1.65
C ASP A 424 -12.93 -11.77 -0.36
N ASN A 425 -13.82 -11.96 0.62
CA ASN A 425 -13.49 -12.52 1.93
C ASN A 425 -13.03 -13.99 1.89
N LYS A 426 -13.10 -14.66 0.73
CA LYS A 426 -12.61 -16.05 0.56
C LYS A 426 -11.12 -16.10 0.25
N ARG A 427 -10.48 -14.96 -0.02
CA ARG A 427 -9.07 -14.87 -0.39
C ARG A 427 -8.33 -13.93 0.54
N ILE A 428 -7.11 -14.31 0.89
CA ILE A 428 -6.16 -13.44 1.60
C ILE A 428 -5.06 -13.10 0.62
N ARG A 429 -4.74 -11.82 0.51
CA ARG A 429 -3.59 -11.36 -0.28
C ARG A 429 -2.41 -11.12 0.64
N VAL A 430 -1.23 -11.54 0.22
CA VAL A 430 0.06 -11.18 0.83
C VAL A 430 0.77 -10.19 -0.07
N SER A 431 1.81 -9.52 0.43
CA SER A 431 2.65 -8.65 -0.38
C SER A 431 3.13 -9.37 -1.65
N GLY A 432 3.04 -8.68 -2.79
CA GLY A 432 3.62 -9.16 -4.04
C GLY A 432 5.15 -9.36 -3.93
N PRO A 433 5.77 -10.02 -4.92
CA PRO A 433 7.21 -10.20 -4.92
C PRO A 433 7.92 -8.84 -4.97
N PHE A 434 8.84 -8.62 -4.03
CA PHE A 434 9.69 -7.42 -4.00
C PHE A 434 11.14 -7.82 -3.73
N THR A 435 12.06 -7.02 -4.26
CA THR A 435 13.48 -7.13 -3.96
C THR A 435 13.87 -6.03 -2.97
N ALA A 436 14.72 -6.38 -2.01
CA ALA A 436 15.39 -5.42 -1.15
C ALA A 436 16.85 -5.38 -1.60
N GLU A 437 17.23 -4.33 -2.31
CA GLU A 437 18.59 -4.12 -2.76
C GLU A 437 19.26 -3.09 -1.87
N SER A 438 20.39 -3.45 -1.25
CA SER A 438 21.32 -2.43 -0.80
C SER A 438 21.95 -1.88 -2.06
N LEU A 439 21.91 -0.57 -2.25
CA LEU A 439 22.81 0.08 -3.20
C LEU A 439 24.22 -0.29 -2.74
N SER A 440 24.79 -1.31 -3.37
CA SER A 440 26.22 -1.35 -3.55
C SER A 440 26.57 0.02 -4.16
N PRO A 441 27.63 0.71 -3.72
CA PRO A 441 28.08 1.92 -4.39
C PRO A 441 28.62 1.54 -5.77
N HIS A 442 27.74 1.11 -6.67
CA HIS A 442 28.01 1.03 -8.08
C HIS A 442 28.18 2.46 -8.54
N ARG A 443 29.36 2.68 -9.11
CA ARG A 443 29.80 3.82 -9.89
C ARG A 443 28.60 4.63 -10.39
N VAL A 444 28.37 5.79 -9.78
CA VAL A 444 27.66 6.87 -10.46
C VAL A 444 28.44 7.08 -11.76
N LEU A 445 27.81 6.82 -12.91
CA LEU A 445 28.32 7.29 -14.18
C LEU A 445 28.55 8.79 -14.00
N SER A 446 29.81 9.19 -13.94
CA SER A 446 30.16 10.59 -13.94
C SER A 446 29.72 11.14 -15.28
N THR A 447 28.56 11.79 -15.33
CA THR A 447 28.43 12.95 -16.18
C THR A 447 29.51 13.90 -15.69
N GLU A 448 30.52 14.13 -16.53
CA GLU A 448 31.62 15.04 -16.24
C GLU A 448 31.07 16.42 -15.88
N GLU A 449 30.84 16.67 -14.60
CA GLU A 449 30.65 17.98 -13.98
C GLU A 449 30.87 17.80 -12.47
N GLU A 450 31.59 18.77 -11.89
CA GLU A 450 32.33 18.68 -10.64
C GLU A 450 31.55 18.07 -9.45
N ARG A 451 32.06 16.94 -8.91
CA ARG A 451 31.63 16.45 -7.60
C ARG A 451 31.95 17.51 -6.53
N PRO A 452 30.98 17.93 -5.70
CA PRO A 452 31.25 18.83 -4.60
C PRO A 452 32.28 18.23 -3.63
N SER A 453 33.26 19.02 -3.21
CA SER A 453 34.31 18.60 -2.26
C SER A 453 33.76 18.02 -0.95
N SER A 454 32.54 18.42 -0.56
CA SER A 454 31.82 17.90 0.59
C SER A 454 31.40 16.43 0.46
N GLU A 455 31.08 15.94 -0.75
CA GLU A 455 30.73 14.53 -0.96
C GLU A 455 31.97 13.63 -0.96
N VAL A 456 33.09 14.15 -1.48
CA VAL A 456 34.40 13.49 -1.41
C VAL A 456 34.93 13.46 0.03
N GLN A 457 34.60 14.46 0.84
CA GLN A 457 34.90 14.48 2.28
C GLN A 457 33.99 13.55 3.09
N ALA A 458 32.70 13.44 2.77
CA ALA A 458 31.78 12.54 3.47
C ALA A 458 32.08 11.04 3.23
N GLN A 459 32.61 10.67 2.05
CA GLN A 459 33.15 9.31 1.82
C GLN A 459 34.51 9.06 2.50
N LYS A 460 35.19 10.13 2.92
CA LYS A 460 36.51 10.09 3.56
C LYS A 460 36.47 10.34 5.07
N GLU A 461 35.29 10.54 5.67
CA GLU A 461 35.22 10.51 7.13
C GLU A 461 35.57 9.09 7.57
N PRO A 462 36.71 8.91 8.26
CA PRO A 462 36.97 7.63 8.90
C PRO A 462 35.86 7.47 9.95
N SER A 463 35.24 6.29 9.98
CA SER A 463 34.73 5.76 11.25
C SER A 463 35.81 6.07 12.30
N ASN A 464 35.40 6.52 13.49
CA ASN A 464 36.29 6.96 14.56
C ASN A 464 37.12 5.80 15.18
N GLY A 465 37.55 4.81 14.38
CA GLY A 465 38.17 3.55 14.77
C GLY A 465 37.25 2.61 15.55
N GLN A 466 36.05 3.05 15.90
CA GLN A 466 35.10 2.32 16.75
C GLN A 466 34.49 1.13 16.02
N PHE A 467 34.14 1.28 14.74
CA PHE A 467 33.58 0.19 13.94
C PHE A 467 34.61 -0.94 13.75
N GLU A 468 35.81 -0.60 13.28
CA GLU A 468 36.88 -1.56 13.03
C GLU A 468 37.29 -2.28 14.32
N THR A 469 37.43 -1.54 15.43
CA THR A 469 37.75 -2.12 16.75
C THR A 469 36.64 -3.07 17.21
N MET A 470 35.37 -2.68 17.07
CA MET A 470 34.24 -3.54 17.42
C MET A 470 34.23 -4.83 16.60
N ILE A 471 34.50 -4.75 15.29
CA ILE A 471 34.59 -5.91 14.42
C ILE A 471 35.76 -6.82 14.85
N ILE A 472 36.94 -6.27 15.13
CA ILE A 472 38.11 -7.04 15.59
C ILE A 472 37.82 -7.76 16.91
N ASP A 473 37.20 -7.08 17.88
CA ASP A 473 36.87 -7.66 19.19
C ASP A 473 35.85 -8.80 19.08
N ASN A 474 34.84 -8.65 18.24
CA ASN A 474 33.88 -9.70 17.97
C ASN A 474 34.51 -10.86 17.19
N LEU A 475 35.36 -10.56 16.20
CA LEU A 475 36.07 -11.56 15.40
C LEU A 475 37.03 -12.40 16.25
N LYS A 476 37.69 -11.78 17.23
CA LYS A 476 38.55 -12.46 18.22
C LYS A 476 37.77 -13.44 19.09
N LYS A 477 36.53 -13.09 19.49
CA LYS A 477 35.67 -13.95 20.33
C LYS A 477 34.99 -15.05 19.52
N ALA A 478 34.48 -14.70 18.34
CA ALA A 478 33.68 -15.59 17.50
C ALA A 478 34.53 -16.56 16.69
N GLY A 479 35.64 -16.08 16.14
CA GLY A 479 36.35 -16.74 15.04
C GLY A 479 35.56 -16.66 13.73
N VAL A 480 36.05 -17.36 12.71
CA VAL A 480 35.39 -17.47 11.40
C VAL A 480 34.92 -18.91 11.21
N GLN A 481 33.63 -19.13 10.91
CA GLN A 481 33.03 -20.46 10.83
C GLN A 481 32.38 -20.71 9.46
N ASN A 482 32.21 -21.96 9.07
CA ASN A 482 31.27 -22.35 8.00
C ASN A 482 29.98 -22.98 8.58
N THR A 483 29.16 -23.59 7.73
CA THR A 483 27.89 -24.22 8.11
C THR A 483 28.02 -25.43 9.06
N ARG A 484 29.24 -25.95 9.29
CA ARG A 484 29.51 -27.08 10.18
C ARG A 484 30.08 -26.61 11.53
N LYS A 485 29.44 -27.05 12.63
CA LYS A 485 29.75 -26.60 14.01
C LYS A 485 31.21 -26.78 14.46
N ASN A 486 31.94 -27.74 13.90
CA ASN A 486 33.32 -28.06 14.30
C ASN A 486 34.38 -27.48 13.35
N GLU A 487 33.98 -26.82 12.26
CA GLU A 487 34.88 -26.26 11.26
C GLU A 487 34.97 -24.74 11.46
N ARG A 488 35.81 -24.32 12.42
CA ARG A 488 35.98 -22.91 12.83
C ARG A 488 37.45 -22.52 12.90
N LEU A 489 37.81 -21.41 12.24
CA LEU A 489 39.08 -20.71 12.43
C LEU A 489 39.03 -19.93 13.74
N LYS A 490 39.84 -20.31 14.72
CA LYS A 490 40.05 -19.57 15.97
C LYS A 490 41.40 -18.87 15.92
N PHE A 491 41.42 -17.62 16.35
CA PHE A 491 42.65 -16.84 16.43
C PHE A 491 43.28 -17.02 17.81
N ASP A 492 44.55 -17.43 17.85
CA ASP A 492 45.34 -17.50 19.09
C ASP A 492 45.68 -16.09 19.56
N ARG A 493 45.97 -15.20 18.60
CA ARG A 493 46.20 -13.78 18.81
C ARG A 493 45.64 -12.99 17.62
N LEU A 494 45.01 -11.86 17.89
CA LEU A 494 44.53 -10.93 16.87
C LEU A 494 44.63 -9.51 17.43
N GLU A 495 45.35 -8.64 16.74
CA GLU A 495 45.63 -7.25 17.14
C GLU A 495 45.43 -6.29 15.97
N PRO A 496 45.05 -5.03 16.24
CA PRO A 496 44.98 -3.99 15.21
C PRO A 496 46.31 -3.85 14.46
N PHE A 497 46.22 -3.70 13.14
CA PHE A 497 47.37 -3.56 12.25
C PHE A 497 47.27 -2.23 11.51
N ALA A 498 48.34 -1.44 11.52
CA ALA A 498 48.38 -0.14 10.88
C ALA A 498 48.64 -0.25 9.36
N GLY A 499 47.74 -0.92 8.65
CA GLY A 499 47.75 -1.04 7.19
C GLY A 499 46.86 0.00 6.51
N THR A 500 47.00 0.13 5.19
CA THR A 500 46.10 0.97 4.38
C THR A 500 44.79 0.23 4.07
N TRP A 501 44.89 -1.07 3.81
CA TRP A 501 43.78 -1.98 3.49
C TRP A 501 43.66 -3.14 4.49
N LEU A 502 44.67 -3.32 5.35
CA LEU A 502 44.70 -4.31 6.42
C LEU A 502 44.43 -3.63 7.77
N HIS A 503 43.51 -4.19 8.53
CA HIS A 503 43.00 -3.60 9.77
C HIS A 503 43.42 -4.40 11.01
N ALA A 504 43.69 -5.70 10.87
CA ALA A 504 44.24 -6.52 11.94
C ALA A 504 45.20 -7.58 11.42
N ALA A 505 46.09 -8.02 12.29
CA ALA A 505 47.04 -9.10 12.06
C ALA A 505 47.03 -10.05 13.26
N GLY A 506 47.18 -11.34 13.00
CA GLY A 506 47.08 -12.35 14.03
C GLY A 506 47.77 -13.65 13.69
N GLU A 507 47.59 -14.62 14.58
CA GLU A 507 48.09 -15.98 14.49
C GLU A 507 46.96 -16.97 14.77
N TYR A 508 46.99 -18.10 14.06
CA TYR A 508 46.09 -19.23 14.30
C TYR A 508 46.86 -20.54 14.18
N THR A 509 46.43 -21.55 14.93
CA THR A 509 47.02 -22.89 14.91
C THR A 509 46.24 -23.80 13.97
N GLU A 510 46.92 -24.32 12.95
CA GLU A 510 46.39 -25.35 12.05
C GLU A 510 47.32 -26.58 12.09
N LYS A 511 46.79 -27.74 12.51
CA LYS A 511 47.54 -29.02 12.56
C LYS A 511 48.90 -28.89 13.27
N ASP A 512 48.89 -28.28 14.45
CA ASP A 512 50.06 -28.03 15.30
C ASP A 512 51.13 -27.08 14.71
N LYS A 513 50.77 -26.29 13.69
CA LYS A 513 51.61 -25.20 13.15
C LYS A 513 50.92 -23.86 13.30
N THR A 514 51.64 -22.91 13.88
CA THR A 514 51.21 -21.50 13.96
C THR A 514 51.38 -20.86 12.58
N LYS A 515 50.30 -20.27 12.08
CA LYS A 515 50.23 -19.53 10.81
C LYS A 515 49.79 -18.10 11.06
N ARG A 516 50.24 -17.19 10.19
CA ARG A 516 49.89 -15.77 10.27
C ARG A 516 48.69 -15.44 9.39
N VAL A 517 47.81 -14.60 9.91
CA VAL A 517 46.60 -14.15 9.20
C VAL A 517 46.51 -12.63 9.20
N ALA A 518 46.11 -12.07 8.06
CA ALA A 518 45.75 -10.67 7.91
C ALA A 518 44.23 -10.54 7.78
N ILE A 519 43.65 -9.49 8.38
CA ILE A 519 42.23 -9.18 8.29
C ILE A 519 42.06 -7.84 7.56
N SER A 520 41.22 -7.83 6.53
CA SER A 520 40.72 -6.62 5.89
C SER A 520 39.24 -6.49 6.21
N ILE A 521 38.80 -5.31 6.67
CA ILE A 521 37.41 -5.03 7.02
C ILE A 521 36.83 -4.14 5.92
N GLY A 522 35.73 -4.57 5.32
CA GLY A 522 34.99 -3.84 4.31
C GLY A 522 34.22 -2.65 4.90
N PRO A 523 33.64 -1.81 4.03
CA PRO A 523 32.94 -0.60 4.45
C PRO A 523 31.72 -0.93 5.33
N GLU A 524 31.52 -0.15 6.40
CA GLU A 524 30.36 -0.26 7.31
C GLU A 524 29.03 -0.17 6.54
N HIS A 525 28.96 0.76 5.60
CA HIS A 525 27.77 1.07 4.80
C HIS A 525 27.97 0.77 3.30
N GLY A 526 28.61 -0.35 2.95
CA GLY A 526 28.81 -0.73 1.54
C GLY A 526 29.04 -2.22 1.30
N THR A 527 29.47 -2.53 0.07
CA THR A 527 29.87 -3.88 -0.37
C THR A 527 31.38 -3.95 -0.57
N VAL A 528 31.97 -5.11 -0.28
CA VAL A 528 33.35 -5.40 -0.68
C VAL A 528 33.39 -5.70 -2.18
N GLY A 529 34.12 -4.86 -2.93
CA GLY A 529 34.33 -5.01 -4.38
C GLY A 529 35.71 -5.58 -4.75
N PRO A 530 35.94 -5.87 -6.05
CA PRO A 530 37.21 -6.39 -6.56
C PRO A 530 38.45 -5.56 -6.19
N GLU A 531 38.32 -4.23 -6.18
CA GLU A 531 39.43 -3.33 -5.85
C GLU A 531 39.92 -3.52 -4.42
N LEU A 532 39.01 -3.53 -3.44
CA LEU A 532 39.35 -3.73 -2.03
C LEU A 532 40.05 -5.08 -1.82
N VAL A 533 39.50 -6.16 -2.40
CA VAL A 533 40.09 -7.51 -2.33
C VAL A 533 41.50 -7.50 -2.91
N ARG A 534 41.69 -6.89 -4.09
CA ARG A 534 42.97 -6.86 -4.80
C ARG A 534 44.03 -6.05 -4.05
N GLU A 535 43.68 -4.87 -3.54
CA GLU A 535 44.63 -4.01 -2.83
C GLU A 535 44.98 -4.57 -1.45
N ALA A 536 44.00 -5.13 -0.72
CA ALA A 536 44.25 -5.86 0.53
C ALA A 536 45.19 -7.06 0.32
N ALA A 537 44.97 -7.85 -0.74
CA ALA A 537 45.84 -8.97 -1.09
C ALA A 537 47.26 -8.51 -1.45
N LYS A 538 47.41 -7.46 -2.26
CA LYS A 538 48.71 -6.87 -2.59
C LYS A 538 49.46 -6.40 -1.34
N GLU A 539 48.77 -5.74 -0.40
CA GLU A 539 49.36 -5.27 0.84
C GLU A 539 49.81 -6.43 1.74
N ALA A 540 48.97 -7.46 1.88
CA ALA A 540 49.31 -8.65 2.65
C ALA A 540 50.53 -9.41 2.08
N VAL A 541 50.66 -9.45 0.76
CA VAL A 541 51.83 -10.07 0.09
C VAL A 541 53.09 -9.21 0.22
N ARG A 542 52.98 -7.87 0.15
CA ARG A 542 54.14 -6.95 0.18
C ARG A 542 54.71 -6.69 1.58
N GLY A 543 53.94 -6.92 2.65
CA GLY A 543 54.24 -6.32 3.95
C GLY A 543 54.77 -7.23 5.07
N ALA A 544 54.36 -8.51 5.19
CA ALA A 544 54.67 -9.23 6.43
C ALA A 544 54.70 -10.77 6.40
N GLY A 545 54.58 -11.45 5.25
CA GLY A 545 54.58 -12.92 5.23
C GLY A 545 53.37 -13.54 5.93
N PHE A 546 52.17 -13.13 5.53
CA PHE A 546 50.92 -13.76 5.96
C PHE A 546 50.66 -15.05 5.18
N ASP A 547 50.05 -16.03 5.85
CA ASP A 547 49.66 -17.31 5.24
C ASP A 547 48.20 -17.32 4.77
N LEU A 548 47.38 -16.36 5.22
CA LEU A 548 45.96 -16.21 4.92
C LEU A 548 45.56 -14.73 4.97
N LEU A 549 44.74 -14.29 4.03
CA LEU A 549 43.98 -13.04 4.12
C LEU A 549 42.50 -13.36 4.33
N VAL A 550 41.89 -12.79 5.35
CA VAL A 550 40.43 -12.82 5.56
C VAL A 550 39.88 -11.43 5.26
N VAL A 551 38.95 -11.34 4.30
CA VAL A 551 38.25 -10.10 3.96
C VAL A 551 36.84 -10.18 4.52
N CYS A 552 36.54 -9.37 5.53
CA CYS A 552 35.26 -9.30 6.21
C CYS A 552 34.34 -8.28 5.54
N GLY A 553 33.09 -8.64 5.23
CA GLY A 553 32.13 -7.72 4.61
C GLY A 553 30.70 -8.02 5.00
N PHE A 554 29.84 -7.00 5.15
CA PHE A 554 28.39 -7.22 5.30
C PHE A 554 27.75 -7.72 3.99
N ALA A 555 28.35 -7.37 2.86
CA ALA A 555 27.94 -7.79 1.52
C ALA A 555 29.14 -7.76 0.56
N PHE A 556 29.08 -8.56 -0.50
CA PHE A 556 30.14 -8.70 -1.52
C PHE A 556 29.55 -8.48 -2.91
N ASP A 557 30.32 -7.83 -3.78
CA ASP A 557 30.03 -7.75 -5.21
C ASP A 557 30.12 -9.14 -5.89
N ALA A 558 29.41 -9.33 -7.00
CA ALA A 558 29.44 -10.56 -7.80
C ALA A 558 30.86 -11.00 -8.22
N HIS A 559 31.78 -10.06 -8.45
CA HIS A 559 33.14 -10.33 -8.92
C HIS A 559 34.19 -10.40 -7.80
N ALA A 560 33.79 -10.16 -6.54
CA ALA A 560 34.72 -10.22 -5.41
C ALA A 560 35.28 -11.64 -5.20
N GLY A 561 34.45 -12.66 -5.41
CA GLY A 561 34.84 -14.08 -5.34
C GLY A 561 35.85 -14.47 -6.42
N GLU A 562 35.64 -14.04 -7.66
CA GLU A 562 36.58 -14.26 -8.77
C GLU A 562 37.95 -13.61 -8.48
N THR A 563 37.94 -12.38 -7.97
CA THR A 563 39.16 -11.67 -7.61
C THR A 563 39.91 -12.37 -6.48
N ALA A 564 39.22 -12.94 -5.48
CA ALA A 564 39.86 -13.72 -4.42
C ALA A 564 40.56 -14.99 -4.95
N LYS A 565 40.02 -15.59 -6.01
CA LYS A 565 40.63 -16.77 -6.67
C LYS A 565 41.89 -16.43 -7.46
N GLU A 566 42.04 -15.20 -7.97
CA GLU A 566 43.27 -14.75 -8.65
C GLU A 566 44.53 -14.94 -7.78
N PHE A 567 44.39 -14.95 -6.45
CA PHE A 567 45.49 -15.06 -5.48
C PHE A 567 45.63 -16.46 -4.84
N THR A 568 44.59 -17.29 -4.96
CA THR A 568 44.53 -18.60 -4.28
C THR A 568 45.18 -19.69 -5.14
N PRO A 569 46.02 -20.59 -4.59
CA PRO A 569 46.64 -21.67 -5.38
C PRO A 569 45.57 -22.60 -5.97
N GLU A 570 45.69 -22.94 -7.26
CA GLU A 570 44.81 -23.93 -7.90
C GLU A 570 44.87 -25.28 -7.17
N LEU A 571 43.75 -25.71 -6.58
CA LEU A 571 43.49 -27.12 -6.29
C LEU A 571 42.93 -27.78 -7.56
N PRO A 572 43.26 -29.05 -7.83
CA PRO A 572 42.88 -29.71 -9.08
C PRO A 572 41.36 -29.86 -9.19
N VAL A 573 40.74 -29.04 -10.04
CA VAL A 573 39.34 -29.18 -10.43
C VAL A 573 39.20 -30.38 -11.37
N ARG A 574 38.17 -31.21 -11.17
CA ARG A 574 37.79 -32.26 -12.12
C ARG A 574 37.53 -31.63 -13.49
N LYS A 575 38.36 -31.99 -14.48
CA LYS A 575 38.19 -31.61 -15.88
C LYS A 575 36.88 -32.18 -16.42
N GLU A 576 35.84 -31.37 -16.59
CA GLU A 576 34.74 -31.76 -17.47
C GLU A 576 34.07 -30.63 -18.26
N ASN A 577 34.18 -29.36 -17.88
CA ASN A 577 33.63 -28.26 -18.71
C ASN A 577 34.68 -27.17 -18.96
N ARG A 578 35.11 -27.04 -20.23
CA ARG A 578 36.03 -26.01 -20.71
C ARG A 578 35.28 -24.67 -20.85
N VAL A 579 35.75 -23.64 -20.12
CA VAL A 579 35.62 -22.23 -20.51
C VAL A 579 37.05 -21.67 -20.60
N ALA A 580 37.29 -20.79 -21.57
CA ALA A 580 38.61 -20.39 -22.06
C ALA A 580 39.55 -19.84 -20.97
N GLU A 581 40.81 -20.29 -21.00
CA GLU A 581 41.92 -19.73 -20.21
C GLU A 581 42.15 -18.26 -20.60
N VAL A 582 41.96 -17.36 -19.64
CA VAL A 582 42.48 -15.99 -19.67
C VAL A 582 43.76 -15.98 -18.83
N ALA A 583 44.84 -15.45 -19.41
CA ALA A 583 46.17 -15.43 -18.81
C ALA A 583 46.16 -14.75 -17.42
N THR A 584 46.49 -15.50 -16.37
CA THR A 584 46.63 -15.01 -15.00
C THR A 584 47.94 -14.24 -14.83
N VAL A 585 47.84 -12.98 -14.43
CA VAL A 585 48.98 -12.17 -13.98
C VAL A 585 49.43 -12.70 -12.61
N GLN A 586 50.68 -13.17 -12.53
CA GLN A 586 51.27 -13.75 -11.32
C GLN A 586 51.48 -12.69 -10.22
N TYR A 587 50.54 -12.58 -9.29
CA TYR A 587 50.76 -11.97 -7.97
C TYR A 587 50.97 -13.09 -6.93
N GLY A 588 51.75 -12.82 -5.88
CA GLY A 588 52.22 -13.84 -4.92
C GLY A 588 51.12 -14.71 -4.31
N LYS A 589 51.44 -16.00 -4.09
CA LYS A 589 50.53 -17.05 -3.62
C LYS A 589 50.05 -16.75 -2.18
N LEU A 590 48.84 -16.21 -2.02
CA LEU A 590 48.22 -15.94 -0.72
C LEU A 590 46.73 -16.35 -0.78
N PRO A 591 46.30 -17.40 -0.04
CA PRO A 591 44.89 -17.74 0.06
C PRO A 591 44.07 -16.55 0.58
N VAL A 592 42.97 -16.23 -0.12
CA VAL A 592 42.04 -15.16 0.26
C VAL A 592 40.68 -15.77 0.62
N MET A 593 40.22 -15.52 1.83
CA MET A 593 38.94 -15.99 2.37
C MET A 593 38.00 -14.81 2.51
N LEU A 594 36.80 -14.91 1.94
CA LEU A 594 35.75 -13.92 2.14
C LEU A 594 34.87 -14.35 3.32
N ALA A 595 34.77 -13.52 4.35
CA ALA A 595 33.96 -13.77 5.53
C ALA A 595 32.80 -12.77 5.60
N ARG A 596 31.56 -13.27 5.57
CA ARG A 596 30.37 -12.46 5.72
C ARG A 596 30.16 -12.08 7.18
N MET A 597 29.94 -10.79 7.43
CA MET A 597 29.58 -10.25 8.75
C MET A 597 28.06 -10.27 8.93
N ASN A 598 27.60 -10.72 10.09
CA ASN A 598 26.18 -10.69 10.44
C ASN A 598 25.71 -9.24 10.66
N PRO A 599 24.60 -8.79 10.04
CA PRO A 599 24.06 -7.44 10.22
C PRO A 599 23.84 -7.01 11.68
N ASP A 600 23.62 -7.95 12.59
CA ASP A 600 23.45 -7.67 14.02
C ASP A 600 24.68 -7.01 14.65
N LEU A 601 25.88 -7.22 14.08
CA LEU A 601 27.11 -6.51 14.47
C LEU A 601 26.98 -4.99 14.31
N ALA A 602 26.09 -4.50 13.44
CA ALA A 602 25.85 -3.07 13.26
C ALA A 602 24.61 -2.55 14.03
N MET A 603 23.82 -3.44 14.68
CA MET A 603 22.53 -3.08 15.31
C MET A 603 22.55 -3.04 16.85
N GLY A 604 23.73 -3.16 17.48
CA GLY A 604 23.93 -2.96 18.92
C GLY A 604 23.80 -4.20 19.81
N ASP A 605 24.18 -4.05 21.09
CA ASP A 605 24.43 -5.15 22.04
C ASP A 605 23.20 -6.05 22.36
N GLU A 606 21.97 -5.55 22.21
CA GLU A 606 20.77 -6.35 22.52
C GLU A 606 20.48 -7.43 21.48
N LEU A 607 20.68 -7.15 20.19
CA LEU A 607 20.50 -8.13 19.12
C LEU A 607 21.68 -9.10 19.06
N LEU A 608 22.90 -8.60 19.31
CA LEU A 608 24.11 -9.41 19.46
C LEU A 608 23.98 -10.50 20.56
N LYS A 609 23.25 -10.24 21.64
CA LYS A 609 22.99 -11.24 22.69
C LYS A 609 22.09 -12.39 22.25
N LYS A 610 21.21 -12.17 21.27
CA LYS A 610 20.33 -13.21 20.71
C LYS A 610 21.02 -14.04 19.62
N THR A 611 22.01 -13.46 18.95
CA THR A 611 22.75 -14.10 17.86
C THR A 611 23.95 -14.86 18.42
N GLY A 612 23.91 -16.19 18.33
CA GLY A 612 24.99 -17.04 18.83
C GLY A 612 26.32 -16.74 18.14
N ALA A 613 27.43 -16.81 18.90
CA ALA A 613 28.78 -16.47 18.42
C ALA A 613 29.27 -17.27 17.19
N GLY A 614 28.58 -18.33 16.77
CA GLY A 614 28.88 -19.08 15.54
C GLY A 614 28.34 -18.46 14.26
N ASN A 615 27.43 -17.48 14.35
CA ASN A 615 26.78 -16.87 13.19
C ASN A 615 27.28 -15.44 12.91
N LEU A 616 28.30 -14.96 13.63
CA LEU A 616 28.77 -13.57 13.50
C LEU A 616 29.67 -13.36 12.27
N PHE A 617 30.54 -14.33 11.97
CA PHE A 617 31.45 -14.29 10.83
C PHE A 617 31.44 -15.64 10.11
N MET A 618 30.83 -15.67 8.92
CA MET A 618 30.58 -16.89 8.17
C MET A 618 31.27 -16.92 6.81
N VAL A 619 31.92 -18.02 6.48
CA VAL A 619 32.41 -18.31 5.12
C VAL A 619 31.34 -19.11 4.42
N PHE A 620 30.72 -18.50 3.41
CA PHE A 620 29.72 -19.13 2.57
C PHE A 620 30.21 -19.07 1.13
N GLY A 621 30.28 -20.20 0.44
CA GLY A 621 30.85 -20.21 -0.91
C GLY A 621 29.79 -20.17 -2.01
N GLU A 622 30.23 -20.51 -3.22
CA GLU A 622 29.52 -20.17 -4.44
C GLU A 622 28.50 -21.25 -4.85
N PRO A 623 27.42 -20.88 -5.57
CA PRO A 623 26.50 -21.85 -6.15
C PRO A 623 27.24 -22.80 -7.10
N ASP A 624 27.04 -24.10 -6.90
CA ASP A 624 27.47 -25.14 -7.83
C ASP A 624 26.28 -25.51 -8.72
N ILE A 625 26.38 -25.22 -10.02
CA ILE A 625 25.28 -25.42 -10.97
C ILE A 625 25.74 -26.17 -12.22
N ASN A 626 24.80 -26.84 -12.87
CA ASN A 626 24.95 -27.43 -14.18
C ASN A 626 23.96 -26.78 -15.16
N ILE A 627 24.47 -26.26 -16.28
CA ILE A 627 23.67 -25.60 -17.31
C ILE A 627 23.56 -26.54 -18.51
N LYS A 628 22.34 -26.88 -18.92
CA LYS A 628 22.07 -27.78 -20.05
C LYS A 628 21.18 -27.10 -21.08
N LYS A 629 21.46 -27.37 -22.36
CA LYS A 629 20.56 -27.03 -23.47
C LYS A 629 19.49 -28.10 -23.59
N HIS A 630 18.22 -27.70 -23.51
CA HIS A 630 17.06 -28.52 -23.75
C HIS A 630 16.82 -28.71 -25.26
N LYS A 631 16.02 -29.71 -25.64
CA LYS A 631 15.84 -30.15 -27.04
C LYS A 631 15.26 -29.08 -27.97
N ASP A 632 14.60 -28.08 -27.42
CA ASP A 632 13.97 -26.93 -28.09
C ASP A 632 14.88 -25.69 -28.16
N GLY A 633 16.15 -25.80 -27.74
CA GLY A 633 17.13 -24.70 -27.75
C GLY A 633 17.13 -23.84 -26.48
N LYS A 634 16.24 -24.11 -25.53
CA LYS A 634 16.15 -23.40 -24.24
C LYS A 634 17.22 -23.87 -23.26
N LEU A 635 17.54 -23.04 -22.27
CA LEU A 635 18.43 -23.38 -21.17
C LEU A 635 17.66 -23.92 -19.96
N VAL A 636 18.27 -24.89 -19.27
CA VAL A 636 17.84 -25.40 -17.97
C VAL A 636 19.03 -25.35 -17.03
N VAL A 637 18.83 -24.78 -15.85
CA VAL A 637 19.83 -24.72 -14.78
C VAL A 637 19.46 -25.73 -13.71
N GLU A 638 20.41 -26.56 -13.31
CA GLU A 638 20.28 -27.52 -12.21
C GLU A 638 21.27 -27.16 -11.10
N ILE A 639 20.77 -26.81 -9.92
CA ILE A 639 21.62 -26.56 -8.75
C ILE A 639 22.05 -27.89 -8.12
N LYS A 640 23.34 -28.01 -7.83
CA LYS A 640 23.96 -29.20 -7.22
C LYS A 640 24.25 -29.03 -5.75
N GLY A 641 24.44 -27.79 -5.30
CA GLY A 641 24.77 -27.45 -3.93
C GLY A 641 25.45 -26.09 -3.85
N VAL A 642 26.20 -25.88 -2.78
CA VAL A 642 27.06 -24.71 -2.59
C VAL A 642 28.47 -25.20 -2.31
N ASP A 643 29.48 -24.58 -2.90
CA ASP A 643 30.86 -24.81 -2.53
C ASP A 643 31.09 -24.28 -1.11
N VAL A 644 31.54 -25.11 -0.19
CA VAL A 644 31.84 -24.70 1.19
C VAL A 644 33.34 -24.73 1.39
N TYR A 645 33.91 -23.60 1.79
CA TYR A 645 35.31 -23.53 2.22
C TYR A 645 35.43 -24.07 3.64
N ASP A 646 36.32 -25.02 3.85
CA ASP A 646 36.66 -25.55 5.17
C ASP A 646 37.77 -24.68 5.79
N PRO A 647 37.45 -23.84 6.79
CA PRO A 647 38.42 -22.93 7.41
C PRO A 647 39.52 -23.64 8.20
N THR A 648 39.38 -24.94 8.47
CA THR A 648 40.36 -25.73 9.23
C THR A 648 41.32 -26.50 8.32
N THR A 649 40.94 -26.78 7.08
CA THR A 649 41.76 -27.53 6.13
C THR A 649 42.16 -26.76 4.87
N GLY A 650 41.53 -25.60 4.63
CA GLY A 650 41.76 -24.78 3.44
C GLY A 650 41.23 -25.38 2.14
N GLN A 651 40.35 -26.39 2.22
CA GLN A 651 39.78 -27.07 1.04
C GLN A 651 38.37 -26.58 0.74
N ILE A 652 38.01 -26.54 -0.55
CA ILE A 652 36.65 -26.30 -1.03
C ILE A 652 35.96 -27.64 -1.27
N ARG A 653 34.73 -27.81 -0.77
CA ARG A 653 33.91 -29.01 -0.97
C ARG A 653 32.49 -28.62 -1.38
N SER A 654 31.94 -29.23 -2.42
CA SER A 654 30.53 -29.05 -2.79
C SER A 654 29.62 -29.68 -1.71
N SER A 655 28.63 -28.93 -1.23
CA SER A 655 27.67 -29.31 -0.19
C SER A 655 26.38 -29.89 -0.77
N SER A 656 25.44 -30.28 0.10
CA SER A 656 24.10 -30.74 -0.32
C SER A 656 23.22 -29.55 -0.71
N THR A 657 22.22 -29.79 -1.57
CA THR A 657 21.10 -28.86 -1.80
C THR A 657 20.23 -28.68 -0.55
N ASP A 658 20.34 -29.58 0.44
CA ASP A 658 19.62 -29.47 1.71
C ASP A 658 20.04 -28.25 2.53
N ASP A 659 21.26 -27.76 2.33
CA ASP A 659 21.80 -26.56 2.99
C ASP A 659 21.26 -25.26 2.38
N ILE A 660 20.54 -25.36 1.26
CA ILE A 660 19.95 -24.26 0.52
C ILE A 660 18.48 -24.13 0.92
N ALA A 661 18.10 -22.98 1.48
CA ALA A 661 16.71 -22.66 1.76
C ALA A 661 15.96 -22.33 0.48
N CYS A 662 16.53 -21.45 -0.35
CA CYS A 662 15.98 -21.10 -1.66
C CYS A 662 17.08 -20.65 -2.64
N TRP A 663 16.77 -20.72 -3.92
CA TRP A 663 17.64 -20.22 -4.98
C TRP A 663 16.85 -19.51 -6.08
N PHE A 664 17.47 -18.51 -6.69
CA PHE A 664 16.89 -17.59 -7.65
C PHE A 664 17.75 -17.51 -8.90
N ILE A 665 17.11 -17.25 -10.04
CA ILE A 665 17.78 -17.08 -11.33
C ILE A 665 17.36 -15.75 -11.95
N ASP A 666 18.33 -14.95 -12.33
CA ASP A 666 18.17 -13.92 -13.36
C ASP A 666 18.56 -14.53 -14.71
N THR A 667 17.55 -14.78 -15.53
CA THR A 667 17.70 -15.44 -16.83
C THR A 667 18.26 -14.51 -17.91
N ASN A 668 18.48 -13.22 -17.61
CA ASN A 668 19.01 -12.24 -18.55
C ASN A 668 19.72 -11.10 -17.80
N TYR A 669 20.75 -11.47 -17.02
CA TYR A 669 21.46 -10.54 -16.14
C TYR A 669 22.18 -9.47 -16.97
N ASN A 670 22.00 -8.20 -16.59
CA ASN A 670 22.54 -7.05 -17.31
C ASN A 670 23.92 -6.60 -16.81
N GLY A 671 24.45 -7.22 -15.76
CA GLY A 671 25.72 -6.80 -15.13
C GLY A 671 25.56 -5.76 -14.02
N GLU A 672 24.35 -5.27 -13.76
CA GLU A 672 24.09 -4.19 -12.80
C GLU A 672 23.13 -4.63 -11.69
N SER A 673 21.95 -5.14 -12.06
CA SER A 673 20.87 -5.45 -11.11
C SER A 673 20.42 -6.89 -11.27
N PHE A 674 20.16 -7.54 -10.13
CA PHE A 674 19.71 -8.93 -10.12
C PHE A 674 18.18 -8.99 -10.08
N PHE A 675 17.56 -9.36 -11.20
CA PHE A 675 16.11 -9.54 -11.27
C PHE A 675 15.74 -10.99 -11.03
N VAL A 676 15.01 -11.26 -9.94
CA VAL A 676 14.44 -12.60 -9.69
C VAL A 676 13.43 -12.92 -10.78
N ARG A 677 13.83 -13.73 -11.77
CA ARG A 677 12.95 -14.22 -12.85
C ARG A 677 12.38 -15.59 -12.52
N HIS A 678 13.18 -16.45 -11.90
CA HIS A 678 12.75 -17.73 -11.35
C HIS A 678 13.12 -17.83 -9.87
N ALA A 679 12.30 -18.55 -9.10
CA ALA A 679 12.52 -18.84 -7.70
C ALA A 679 12.14 -20.28 -7.34
N TYR A 680 12.99 -20.92 -6.54
CA TYR A 680 12.86 -22.33 -6.18
C TYR A 680 13.33 -22.59 -4.74
N PHE A 681 12.84 -23.68 -4.17
CA PHE A 681 13.16 -24.15 -2.81
C PHE A 681 13.73 -25.57 -2.88
N THR A 682 14.67 -25.88 -1.99
CA THR A 682 15.36 -27.19 -1.97
C THR A 682 15.58 -27.77 -0.57
N GLY A 683 15.27 -27.00 0.49
CA GLY A 683 15.64 -27.33 1.87
C GLY A 683 14.65 -28.21 2.62
N ALA A 684 15.16 -29.08 3.51
CA ALA A 684 14.44 -30.12 4.24
C ALA A 684 13.34 -29.66 5.22
N ASP A 685 13.28 -28.37 5.52
CA ASP A 685 12.45 -27.78 6.58
C ASP A 685 11.03 -27.47 6.05
N GLU A 686 10.16 -28.47 5.86
CA GLU A 686 8.80 -28.40 5.27
C GLU A 686 8.14 -26.99 5.33
N PRO A 687 8.43 -26.09 4.38
CA PRO A 687 8.05 -24.68 4.52
C PRO A 687 6.54 -24.50 4.30
N TYR A 688 5.95 -25.44 3.57
CA TYR A 688 4.53 -25.55 3.26
C TYR A 688 3.66 -25.56 4.53
N GLU A 689 3.95 -26.45 5.48
CA GLU A 689 3.17 -26.57 6.71
C GLU A 689 3.28 -25.33 7.59
N LYS A 690 4.48 -24.73 7.68
CA LYS A 690 4.70 -23.48 8.40
C LYS A 690 3.92 -22.32 7.76
N LEU A 691 3.96 -22.19 6.44
CA LEU A 691 3.25 -21.15 5.69
C LEU A 691 1.73 -21.31 5.77
N LYS A 692 1.22 -22.54 5.58
CA LYS A 692 -0.20 -22.89 5.73
C LYS A 692 -0.73 -22.51 7.12
N ARG A 693 0.01 -22.85 8.18
CA ARG A 693 -0.34 -22.49 9.57
C ARG A 693 -0.30 -20.98 9.82
N ALA A 694 0.72 -20.29 9.31
CA ALA A 694 0.87 -18.85 9.48
C ALA A 694 -0.22 -18.05 8.75
N LEU A 695 -0.60 -18.48 7.55
CA LEU A 695 -1.65 -17.83 6.76
C LEU A 695 -3.05 -18.23 7.22
N ARG A 696 -3.21 -19.41 7.85
CA ARG A 696 -4.50 -20.07 8.13
C ARG A 696 -5.32 -20.24 6.85
N ALA A 697 -4.65 -20.58 5.76
CA ALA A 697 -5.23 -20.70 4.43
C ALA A 697 -4.72 -21.98 3.74
N GLU A 698 -5.50 -22.52 2.82
CA GLU A 698 -5.05 -23.59 1.94
C GLU A 698 -4.15 -23.02 0.85
N ILE A 699 -3.13 -23.77 0.48
CA ILE A 699 -2.16 -23.41 -0.57
C ILE A 699 -2.28 -24.49 -1.65
N ASP A 700 -2.27 -24.09 -2.92
CA ASP A 700 -2.27 -25.02 -4.04
C ASP A 700 -1.01 -25.91 -4.00
N GLU A 701 -1.22 -27.19 -3.70
CA GLU A 701 -0.16 -28.18 -3.55
C GLU A 701 0.61 -28.42 -4.86
N ALA A 702 -0.07 -28.35 -6.01
CA ALA A 702 0.57 -28.51 -7.31
C ALA A 702 1.46 -27.31 -7.63
N ALA A 703 0.99 -26.09 -7.33
CA ALA A 703 1.78 -24.87 -7.49
C ALA A 703 3.01 -24.88 -6.58
N TRP A 704 2.87 -25.29 -5.31
CA TRP A 704 3.98 -25.41 -4.37
C TRP A 704 5.01 -26.46 -4.79
N SER A 705 4.54 -27.65 -5.18
CA SER A 705 5.40 -28.75 -5.63
C SER A 705 6.25 -28.35 -6.84
N ALA A 706 5.73 -27.48 -7.72
CA ALA A 706 6.48 -26.97 -8.87
C ALA A 706 7.61 -25.99 -8.50
N LEU A 707 7.60 -25.41 -7.29
CA LEU A 707 8.66 -24.53 -6.78
C LEU A 707 9.70 -25.29 -5.97
N TYR A 708 9.37 -26.46 -5.43
CA TYR A 708 10.31 -27.30 -4.68
C TYR A 708 11.15 -28.17 -5.63
N SER A 709 12.14 -27.54 -6.28
CA SER A 709 12.92 -28.14 -7.37
C SER A 709 14.38 -27.68 -7.35
N THR A 710 15.29 -28.62 -7.62
CA THR A 710 16.70 -28.32 -7.92
C THR A 710 16.93 -27.99 -9.40
N LYS A 711 15.88 -28.09 -10.24
CA LYS A 711 15.93 -27.82 -11.69
C LYS A 711 14.99 -26.69 -12.05
N SER A 712 15.50 -25.75 -12.84
CA SER A 712 14.71 -24.65 -13.36
C SER A 712 13.71 -25.13 -14.41
N ARG A 713 12.66 -24.33 -14.61
CA ARG A 713 11.86 -24.39 -15.84
C ARG A 713 12.75 -23.97 -17.02
N PRO A 714 12.53 -24.50 -18.24
CA PRO A 714 13.27 -24.06 -19.41
C PRO A 714 13.04 -22.58 -19.71
N PHE A 715 14.09 -21.84 -20.04
CA PHE A 715 14.02 -20.42 -20.42
C PHE A 715 14.87 -20.13 -21.66
N GLU A 716 14.54 -19.04 -22.37
CA GLU A 716 15.25 -18.63 -23.58
C GLU A 716 16.71 -18.25 -23.32
N LEU A 717 17.58 -18.34 -24.33
CA LEU A 717 18.96 -17.85 -24.19
C LEU A 717 18.97 -16.35 -23.83
N PRO A 718 19.79 -15.92 -22.85
CA PRO A 718 19.89 -14.52 -22.48
C PRO A 718 20.41 -13.69 -23.64
N LYS A 719 19.79 -12.52 -23.88
CA LYS A 719 20.27 -11.54 -24.86
C LYS A 719 21.63 -10.97 -24.46
N THR A 720 21.93 -10.94 -23.16
CA THR A 720 23.20 -10.46 -22.61
C THR A 720 24.30 -11.52 -22.65
N GLY A 721 23.99 -12.78 -22.98
CA GLY A 721 24.93 -13.90 -22.88
C GLY A 721 25.25 -14.30 -21.43
N LYS A 722 24.59 -13.70 -20.44
CA LYS A 722 24.88 -13.89 -19.02
C LYS A 722 23.61 -14.24 -18.24
N ILE A 723 23.74 -15.19 -17.33
CA ILE A 723 22.77 -15.44 -16.28
C ILE A 723 23.42 -15.19 -14.92
N ALA A 724 22.60 -14.92 -13.90
CA ALA A 724 23.06 -14.90 -12.53
C ALA A 724 22.23 -15.83 -11.67
N VAL A 725 22.87 -16.56 -10.77
CA VAL A 725 22.21 -17.46 -9.82
C VAL A 725 22.52 -16.99 -8.41
N LYS A 726 21.46 -16.75 -7.64
CA LYS A 726 21.53 -16.39 -6.22
C LYS A 726 21.05 -17.56 -5.38
N VAL A 727 21.77 -17.87 -4.31
CA VAL A 727 21.43 -18.92 -3.35
C VAL A 727 21.32 -18.31 -1.97
N ILE A 728 20.32 -18.73 -1.19
CA ILE A 728 20.12 -18.33 0.19
C ILE A 728 20.09 -19.56 1.09
N ASN A 729 20.88 -19.59 2.15
CA ASN A 729 20.89 -20.67 3.14
C ASN A 729 19.80 -20.49 4.22
N HIS A 730 19.67 -21.46 5.13
CA HIS A 730 18.70 -21.42 6.24
C HIS A 730 18.97 -20.32 7.29
N TYR A 731 20.16 -19.71 7.27
CA TYR A 731 20.54 -18.62 8.15
C TYR A 731 20.32 -17.24 7.52
N GLY A 732 19.87 -17.19 6.26
CA GLY A 732 19.60 -15.95 5.53
C GLY A 732 20.81 -15.37 4.79
N ASP A 733 21.93 -16.10 4.71
CA ASP A 733 23.09 -15.68 3.92
C ASP A 733 22.82 -15.89 2.44
N GLU A 734 23.05 -14.84 1.66
CA GLU A 734 22.91 -14.86 0.20
C GLU A 734 24.27 -14.86 -0.50
N VAL A 735 24.42 -15.66 -1.56
CA VAL A 735 25.56 -15.55 -2.48
C VAL A 735 25.04 -15.53 -3.90
N LEU A 736 25.64 -14.65 -4.71
CA LEU A 736 25.34 -14.48 -6.12
C LEU A 736 26.55 -14.91 -6.95
N LYS A 737 26.32 -15.62 -8.04
CA LYS A 737 27.34 -15.91 -9.06
C LYS A 737 26.80 -15.70 -10.46
N VAL A 738 27.64 -15.13 -11.32
CA VAL A 738 27.35 -14.87 -12.72
C VAL A 738 27.97 -15.97 -13.58
N TYR A 739 27.25 -16.39 -14.62
CA TYR A 739 27.69 -17.41 -15.57
C TYR A 739 27.49 -16.90 -17.00
N GLU A 740 28.48 -17.13 -17.85
CA GLU A 740 28.37 -16.92 -19.29
C GLU A 740 27.83 -18.20 -19.94
N VAL A 741 26.89 -18.06 -20.90
CA VAL A 741 26.11 -19.17 -21.48
C VAL A 741 25.95 -19.13 -22.99
#